data_AF-A0A1G2QF10-F1
#
_entry.id   AF-A0A1G2QF10-F1
#
_cell.length_a   1.000
_cell.length_b   1.000
_cell.length_c   1.000
_cell.angle_alpha   90.00
_cell.angle_beta   90.00
_cell.angle_gamma   90.00
#
_symmetry.space_group_name_H-M   'P 1'
#
loop_
_entity.id
_entity.type
_entity.pdbx_description
1 polymer ?
#
loop_
_entity_poly.entity_id
_entity_poly.type
_entity_poly.pdbx_seq_one_letter_code
_entity_poly.pdbx_strand_id
1 'polypeptide(L)'
;MFKERIKSDVLEVIFDQDKHREERILEQFTSEQVEIIRSKQKVLSSLAYFIGRDFSIPVELNEPGAGWHWNFKANIIRIDPIDLLEKPMDFLRFVISHEGGHRRISRTEFIPIKEWEEEGFSFLMNSIEDPRDNNFVADNYPVFAEQMGVAYEPQFDLEEKSKDRAFDQLGYTPRFMQAGFEYIKQWYRQRQNKPQELSADLPAEVREVVEKTLESASRSWWLYPSKSEADEDEQNIKNYAQASYHLNREKIWPEFKKLVEQDLADQKMEEFIKDMQKDQAKGGERGESGDSIPQKLKDKLKPEEVEALEKAIDQMTKHGEEDVSSHERSEGGDQTEQTGGEIKESDEQGGNGKAISLDSLSSELKQKIKDFIDALPDEQKKKLAEKAVKALADFEKELNEELAGKLADNPDKKEAREQEEKTTEGGEEREEMADQDRDDGESEKEKERRQSLSKLKKELKRIIEKDQGAYEKARREVAPIISKLTDELRDIFRERRKVKHEAGHKSGLRINITKRIGEIARGILPMESRAWEKREAPGEKDYAITLLIDLSGSMRGKKIEETFKATIVLAEVLNKLSIMTEILGFNDRIHEYQRFKERLSPEIRSKMGTMPAEVGSERAQWNDDGWAVSEASTRLAKRRELEKFLVVLSDGLPEPSSAHGGLAYELSKVIKGIEKDEDQKIVGLGIGPDTNHVANYYRHHLANVGLTEMASRLADLLKEMIVDYNKF
;
A
#
# COMPACT_ATOMS: atom_id res chain seq x y z
N MET A 1 -23.53 -21.50 -13.30
CA MET A 1 -24.44 -21.41 -12.14
C MET A 1 -23.93 -22.17 -10.92
N PHE A 2 -23.94 -23.51 -10.89
CA PHE A 2 -23.69 -24.27 -9.64
C PHE A 2 -22.31 -24.01 -9.00
N LYS A 3 -21.24 -23.84 -9.81
CA LYS A 3 -19.89 -23.45 -9.33
C LYS A 3 -19.74 -21.97 -8.96
N GLU A 4 -20.66 -21.10 -9.40
CA GLU A 4 -20.65 -19.68 -9.03
C GLU A 4 -21.39 -19.48 -7.71
N ARG A 5 -22.50 -20.22 -7.49
CA ARG A 5 -23.24 -20.20 -6.23
C ARG A 5 -22.35 -20.64 -5.06
N ILE A 6 -21.66 -21.78 -5.18
CA ILE A 6 -20.70 -22.25 -4.17
C ILE A 6 -19.56 -21.24 -3.92
N LYS A 7 -19.19 -20.39 -4.89
CA LYS A 7 -18.24 -19.28 -4.64
C LYS A 7 -18.88 -18.10 -3.90
N SER A 8 -20.14 -17.76 -4.19
CA SER A 8 -20.91 -16.75 -3.45
C SER A 8 -21.11 -17.18 -2.00
N ASP A 9 -21.65 -18.39 -1.81
CA ASP A 9 -22.04 -18.93 -0.51
C ASP A 9 -20.81 -19.08 0.42
N VAL A 10 -19.62 -19.39 -0.12
CA VAL A 10 -18.36 -19.46 0.65
C VAL A 10 -17.75 -18.07 0.90
N LEU A 11 -17.89 -17.11 -0.02
CA LEU A 11 -17.44 -15.74 0.21
C LEU A 11 -18.29 -15.05 1.28
N GLU A 12 -19.61 -15.20 1.26
CA GLU A 12 -20.49 -14.64 2.28
C GLU A 12 -20.17 -15.20 3.69
N VAL A 13 -19.93 -16.51 3.82
CA VAL A 13 -19.57 -17.12 5.11
C VAL A 13 -18.21 -16.63 5.66
N ILE A 14 -17.22 -16.37 4.80
CA ILE A 14 -15.93 -15.80 5.23
C ILE A 14 -16.10 -14.33 5.64
N PHE A 15 -16.82 -13.53 4.84
CA PHE A 15 -17.07 -12.12 5.14
C PHE A 15 -17.85 -11.90 6.45
N ASP A 16 -18.77 -12.79 6.83
CA ASP A 16 -19.49 -12.69 8.11
C ASP A 16 -18.55 -13.01 9.31
N GLN A 17 -17.61 -13.95 9.16
CA GLN A 17 -16.70 -14.35 10.25
C GLN A 17 -15.64 -13.28 10.55
N ASP A 18 -14.96 -12.72 9.55
CA ASP A 18 -13.94 -11.68 9.76
C ASP A 18 -14.57 -10.34 10.21
N LYS A 19 -15.82 -10.05 9.80
CA LYS A 19 -16.55 -8.87 10.29
C LYS A 19 -16.83 -8.96 11.80
N HIS A 20 -17.25 -10.12 12.29
CA HIS A 20 -17.38 -10.34 13.73
C HIS A 20 -16.03 -10.30 14.47
N ARG A 21 -14.91 -10.64 13.81
CA ARG A 21 -13.57 -10.47 14.39
C ARG A 21 -13.22 -8.98 14.53
N GLU A 22 -13.44 -8.16 13.51
CA GLU A 22 -13.20 -6.71 13.60
C GLU A 22 -14.11 -6.02 14.63
N GLU A 23 -15.35 -6.47 14.78
CA GLU A 23 -16.27 -6.01 15.84
C GLU A 23 -15.73 -6.36 17.25
N ARG A 24 -15.27 -7.60 17.50
CA ARG A 24 -14.62 -7.99 18.79
C ARG A 24 -13.31 -7.27 19.10
N ILE A 25 -12.55 -6.86 18.08
CA ILE A 25 -11.33 -6.05 18.27
C ILE A 25 -11.72 -4.63 18.71
N LEU A 26 -12.76 -4.05 18.10
CA LEU A 26 -13.23 -2.70 18.42
C LEU A 26 -13.91 -2.59 19.79
N GLU A 27 -14.46 -3.68 20.33
CA GLU A 27 -14.99 -3.75 21.70
C GLU A 27 -13.92 -3.48 22.79
N GLN A 28 -12.63 -3.60 22.47
CA GLN A 28 -11.51 -3.32 23.37
C GLN A 28 -11.17 -1.82 23.47
N PHE A 29 -11.85 -0.95 22.71
CA PHE A 29 -11.55 0.48 22.57
C PHE A 29 -12.75 1.37 22.90
N THR A 30 -12.52 2.59 23.38
CA THR A 30 -13.59 3.55 23.66
C THR A 30 -14.25 4.06 22.37
N SER A 31 -15.50 4.52 22.43
CA SER A 31 -16.23 5.02 21.26
C SER A 31 -15.49 6.11 20.47
N GLU A 32 -14.71 6.97 21.13
CA GLU A 32 -13.87 7.98 20.48
C GLU A 32 -12.66 7.35 19.78
N GLN A 33 -11.99 6.38 20.43
CA GLN A 33 -10.91 5.60 19.81
C GLN A 33 -11.42 4.81 18.59
N VAL A 34 -12.60 4.20 18.66
CA VAL A 34 -13.25 3.49 17.55
C VAL A 34 -13.53 4.41 16.36
N GLU A 35 -13.95 5.67 16.58
CA GLU A 35 -14.12 6.64 15.50
C GLU A 35 -12.77 7.02 14.86
N ILE A 36 -11.73 7.25 15.68
CA ILE A 36 -10.37 7.54 15.19
C ILE A 36 -9.80 6.37 14.38
N ILE A 37 -9.93 5.13 14.88
CA ILE A 37 -9.49 3.89 14.24
C ILE A 37 -10.17 3.74 12.88
N ARG A 38 -11.51 3.74 12.82
CA ARG A 38 -12.27 3.59 11.56
C ARG A 38 -12.02 4.74 10.58
N SER A 39 -11.80 5.96 11.07
CA SER A 39 -11.47 7.12 10.25
C SER A 39 -10.08 6.98 9.60
N LYS A 40 -9.04 6.63 10.38
CA LYS A 40 -7.70 6.39 9.85
C LYS A 40 -7.66 5.16 8.95
N GLN A 41 -8.22 4.02 9.36
CA GLN A 41 -8.36 2.79 8.57
C GLN A 41 -8.88 3.12 7.17
N LYS A 42 -10.04 3.78 7.06
CA LYS A 42 -10.66 4.14 5.76
C LYS A 42 -9.76 4.99 4.85
N VAL A 43 -8.96 5.91 5.42
CA VAL A 43 -7.98 6.71 4.66
C VAL A 43 -6.81 5.86 4.19
N LEU A 44 -6.34 4.93 5.01
CA LEU A 44 -5.23 4.02 4.72
C LEU A 44 -5.64 2.95 3.70
N SER A 45 -6.84 2.35 3.81
CA SER A 45 -7.40 1.45 2.79
C SER A 45 -7.42 2.11 1.42
N SER A 46 -7.83 3.39 1.36
CA SER A 46 -7.86 4.16 0.11
C SER A 46 -6.47 4.37 -0.51
N LEU A 47 -5.41 4.36 0.31
CA LEU A 47 -4.02 4.46 -0.14
C LEU A 47 -3.47 3.09 -0.58
N ALA A 48 -3.76 2.02 0.17
CA ALA A 48 -3.45 0.65 -0.20
C ALA A 48 -3.99 0.29 -1.59
N TYR A 49 -5.27 0.56 -1.86
CA TYR A 49 -5.90 0.26 -3.15
C TYR A 49 -5.25 1.02 -4.32
N PHE A 50 -4.77 2.24 -4.07
CA PHE A 50 -4.13 3.09 -5.09
C PHE A 50 -2.67 2.69 -5.39
N ILE A 51 -1.98 2.07 -4.42
CA ILE A 51 -0.60 1.59 -4.60
C ILE A 51 -0.59 0.16 -5.11
N GLY A 52 -1.31 -0.75 -4.45
CA GLY A 52 -1.50 -2.14 -4.86
C GLY A 52 -2.27 -2.31 -6.18
N ARG A 53 -2.98 -1.27 -6.62
CA ARG A 53 -3.83 -1.24 -7.83
C ARG A 53 -4.94 -2.30 -7.79
N ASP A 54 -5.38 -2.65 -6.60
CA ASP A 54 -6.38 -3.68 -6.31
C ASP A 54 -7.37 -3.12 -5.27
N PHE A 55 -8.58 -2.81 -5.76
CA PHE A 55 -9.69 -2.28 -4.96
C PHE A 55 -10.50 -3.39 -4.25
N SER A 56 -10.04 -4.64 -4.31
CA SER A 56 -10.67 -5.81 -3.69
C SER A 56 -9.86 -6.44 -2.55
N ILE A 57 -8.72 -5.82 -2.18
CA ILE A 57 -8.02 -6.12 -0.91
C ILE A 57 -8.92 -5.70 0.26
N PRO A 58 -9.15 -6.54 1.27
CA PRO A 58 -9.62 -6.10 2.58
C PRO A 58 -8.47 -5.44 3.36
N VAL A 59 -8.75 -4.33 4.06
CA VAL A 59 -7.80 -3.69 4.98
C VAL A 59 -8.43 -3.68 6.37
N GLU A 60 -8.07 -4.68 7.16
CA GLU A 60 -8.74 -5.13 8.39
C GLU A 60 -7.89 -4.81 9.63
N LEU A 61 -8.54 -4.71 10.79
CA LEU A 61 -7.80 -4.62 12.04
C LEU A 61 -7.09 -5.94 12.39
N ASN A 62 -5.82 -5.83 12.78
CA ASN A 62 -5.09 -6.90 13.44
C ASN A 62 -5.46 -6.96 14.93
N GLU A 63 -5.02 -8.00 15.65
CA GLU A 63 -5.08 -7.95 17.12
C GLU A 63 -4.25 -6.76 17.65
N PRO A 64 -4.65 -6.09 18.75
CA PRO A 64 -3.90 -4.96 19.30
C PRO A 64 -2.45 -5.34 19.66
N GLY A 65 -1.48 -4.63 19.08
CA GLY A 65 -0.04 -4.91 19.28
C GLY A 65 0.54 -6.02 18.39
N ALA A 66 -0.25 -6.63 17.50
CA ALA A 66 0.21 -7.69 16.59
C ALA A 66 0.81 -7.17 15.26
N GLY A 67 0.96 -5.85 15.10
CA GLY A 67 1.68 -5.21 14.00
C GLY A 67 0.93 -5.16 12.66
N TRP A 68 1.66 -4.82 11.61
CA TRP A 68 1.15 -4.64 10.24
C TRP A 68 1.67 -5.76 9.33
N HIS A 69 0.83 -6.23 8.41
CA HIS A 69 1.26 -7.14 7.35
C HIS A 69 0.23 -7.32 6.22
N TRP A 70 0.70 -7.47 4.99
CA TRP A 70 -0.06 -8.03 3.86
C TRP A 70 0.04 -9.57 3.84
N ASN A 71 -1.11 -10.24 3.95
CA ASN A 71 -1.22 -11.69 3.79
C ASN A 71 -1.32 -12.06 2.30
N PHE A 72 -0.24 -12.62 1.75
CA PHE A 72 -0.16 -13.02 0.32
C PHE A 72 -1.28 -13.98 -0.12
N LYS A 73 -1.61 -14.99 0.71
CA LYS A 73 -2.53 -16.08 0.37
C LYS A 73 -4.01 -15.66 0.44
N ALA A 74 -4.35 -14.74 1.34
CA ALA A 74 -5.70 -14.19 1.50
C ALA A 74 -5.92 -12.89 0.72
N ASN A 75 -4.85 -12.19 0.30
CA ASN A 75 -4.89 -10.85 -0.31
C ASN A 75 -5.48 -9.77 0.62
N ILE A 76 -5.19 -9.86 1.92
CA ILE A 76 -5.67 -8.97 3.00
C ILE A 76 -4.48 -8.17 3.55
N ILE A 77 -4.65 -6.89 3.86
CA ILE A 77 -3.69 -6.15 4.70
C ILE A 77 -4.28 -6.03 6.10
N ARG A 78 -3.53 -6.45 7.12
CA ARG A 78 -3.88 -6.26 8.53
C ARG A 78 -3.10 -5.08 9.11
N ILE A 79 -3.79 -4.24 9.87
CA ILE A 79 -3.25 -2.99 10.42
C ILE A 79 -3.47 -2.93 11.94
N ASP A 80 -2.49 -2.45 12.69
CA ASP A 80 -2.55 -2.47 14.16
C ASP A 80 -3.42 -1.34 14.72
N PRO A 81 -4.50 -1.63 15.48
CA PRO A 81 -5.37 -0.61 16.05
C PRO A 81 -4.68 0.26 17.11
N ILE A 82 -3.62 -0.21 17.78
CA ILE A 82 -2.83 0.62 18.72
C ILE A 82 -2.05 1.67 17.92
N ASP A 83 -1.42 1.28 16.82
CA ASP A 83 -0.70 2.23 15.96
C ASP A 83 -1.65 3.27 15.35
N LEU A 84 -2.86 2.84 14.99
CA LEU A 84 -3.92 3.76 14.56
C LEU A 84 -4.32 4.77 15.65
N LEU A 85 -4.03 4.56 16.93
CA LEU A 85 -4.20 5.59 17.95
C LEU A 85 -2.91 6.41 18.10
N GLU A 86 -1.79 5.75 18.38
CA GLU A 86 -0.55 6.39 18.83
C GLU A 86 0.29 7.05 17.73
N LYS A 87 0.42 6.41 16.57
CA LYS A 87 1.46 6.82 15.59
C LYS A 87 1.00 8.01 14.74
N PRO A 88 1.94 8.87 14.31
CA PRO A 88 1.64 9.98 13.41
C PRO A 88 1.18 9.46 12.04
N MET A 89 0.28 10.21 11.39
CA MET A 89 -0.33 9.79 10.12
C MET A 89 0.70 9.54 9.01
N ASP A 90 1.89 10.15 9.07
CA ASP A 90 2.94 9.98 8.08
C ASP A 90 3.70 8.66 8.24
N PHE A 91 3.83 8.12 9.46
CA PHE A 91 4.26 6.73 9.69
C PHE A 91 3.21 5.74 9.18
N LEU A 92 1.94 5.97 9.52
CA LEU A 92 0.82 5.12 9.06
C LEU A 92 0.71 5.09 7.52
N ARG A 93 0.94 6.24 6.87
CA ARG A 93 1.01 6.35 5.40
C ARG A 93 2.19 5.60 4.82
N PHE A 94 3.36 5.66 5.44
CA PHE A 94 4.52 4.88 5.03
C PHE A 94 4.19 3.38 5.09
N VAL A 95 3.81 2.86 6.25
CA VAL A 95 3.56 1.41 6.43
C VAL A 95 2.49 0.89 5.45
N ILE A 96 1.31 1.55 5.34
CA ILE A 96 0.29 1.07 4.38
C ILE A 96 0.72 1.18 2.91
N SER A 97 1.64 2.10 2.59
CA SER A 97 2.17 2.23 1.22
C SER A 97 3.12 1.11 0.86
N HIS A 98 3.89 0.63 1.84
CA HIS A 98 4.76 -0.54 1.72
C HIS A 98 3.95 -1.83 1.58
N GLU A 99 2.93 -2.06 2.43
CA GLU A 99 2.03 -3.21 2.29
C GLU A 99 1.28 -3.20 0.94
N GLY A 100 0.84 -2.02 0.50
CA GLY A 100 0.28 -1.82 -0.84
C GLY A 100 1.32 -2.03 -1.96
N GLY A 101 2.61 -1.83 -1.69
CA GLY A 101 3.70 -2.07 -2.61
C GLY A 101 3.99 -3.56 -2.82
N HIS A 102 4.06 -4.35 -1.74
CA HIS A 102 4.21 -5.81 -1.85
C HIS A 102 3.09 -6.44 -2.69
N ARG A 103 1.82 -6.03 -2.48
CA ARG A 103 0.72 -6.41 -3.38
C ARG A 103 1.05 -6.15 -4.86
N ARG A 104 1.68 -5.01 -5.12
CA ARG A 104 1.95 -4.47 -6.44
C ARG A 104 3.07 -5.19 -7.17
N ILE A 105 4.17 -5.55 -6.50
CA ILE A 105 5.36 -6.12 -7.17
C ILE A 105 5.91 -7.45 -6.63
N SER A 106 5.49 -7.89 -5.44
CA SER A 106 5.98 -9.13 -4.81
C SER A 106 5.12 -10.34 -5.20
N ARG A 107 5.77 -11.46 -5.55
CA ARG A 107 5.10 -12.74 -5.85
C ARG A 107 5.99 -13.88 -5.34
N THR A 108 5.43 -14.77 -4.53
CA THR A 108 6.15 -15.90 -3.91
C THR A 108 5.66 -17.28 -4.40
N GLU A 109 4.60 -17.33 -5.22
CA GLU A 109 3.93 -18.55 -5.73
C GLU A 109 4.85 -19.64 -6.31
N PHE A 110 6.02 -19.25 -6.81
CA PHE A 110 6.97 -20.12 -7.50
C PHE A 110 8.10 -20.62 -6.58
N ILE A 111 8.20 -20.13 -5.35
CA ILE A 111 9.27 -20.49 -4.41
C ILE A 111 8.91 -21.84 -3.76
N PRO A 112 9.79 -22.85 -3.78
CA PRO A 112 9.51 -24.14 -3.15
C PRO A 112 9.36 -23.98 -1.63
N ILE A 113 8.30 -24.53 -1.05
CA ILE A 113 8.04 -24.51 0.41
C ILE A 113 9.28 -24.99 1.19
N LYS A 114 9.96 -26.04 0.71
CA LYS A 114 11.19 -26.58 1.31
C LYS A 114 12.38 -25.61 1.37
N GLU A 115 12.41 -24.59 0.51
CA GLU A 115 13.42 -23.53 0.54
C GLU A 115 12.97 -22.39 1.46
N TRP A 116 11.65 -22.11 1.49
CA TRP A 116 11.04 -21.18 2.45
C TRP A 116 11.12 -21.67 3.92
N GLU A 117 11.27 -22.98 4.10
CA GLU A 117 11.48 -23.65 5.38
C GLU A 117 12.97 -23.88 5.73
N GLU A 118 13.93 -23.44 4.89
CA GLU A 118 15.34 -23.39 5.30
C GLU A 118 15.53 -22.23 6.32
N GLU A 119 16.16 -22.52 7.46
CA GLU A 119 16.30 -21.57 8.58
C GLU A 119 17.06 -20.30 8.15
N GLY A 120 16.53 -19.11 8.43
CA GLY A 120 17.10 -17.83 8.00
C GLY A 120 16.84 -17.45 6.53
N PHE A 121 16.21 -18.31 5.71
CA PHE A 121 15.90 -17.98 4.32
C PHE A 121 14.81 -16.91 4.21
N SER A 122 13.77 -17.00 5.06
CA SER A 122 12.65 -16.06 5.03
C SER A 122 13.12 -14.66 5.43
N PHE A 123 13.95 -14.55 6.47
CA PHE A 123 14.55 -13.30 6.91
C PHE A 123 15.51 -12.69 5.86
N LEU A 124 16.29 -13.50 5.14
CA LEU A 124 17.10 -13.01 4.01
C LEU A 124 16.22 -12.44 2.90
N MET A 125 15.12 -13.11 2.56
CA MET A 125 14.22 -12.66 1.51
C MET A 125 13.57 -11.32 1.86
N ASN A 126 13.09 -11.13 3.09
CA ASN A 126 12.54 -9.85 3.58
C ASN A 126 13.61 -8.74 3.52
N SER A 127 14.82 -9.01 4.03
CA SER A 127 15.99 -8.09 4.01
C SER A 127 16.43 -7.58 2.62
N ILE A 128 15.81 -8.06 1.54
CA ILE A 128 16.07 -7.68 0.15
C ILE A 128 14.78 -7.30 -0.61
N GLU A 129 13.68 -7.99 -0.36
CA GLU A 129 12.38 -7.74 -0.98
C GLU A 129 11.74 -6.43 -0.47
N ASP A 130 11.90 -6.11 0.82
CA ASP A 130 11.33 -4.90 1.41
C ASP A 130 12.07 -3.65 0.89
N PRO A 131 13.42 -3.61 0.82
CA PRO A 131 14.17 -2.65 0.01
C PRO A 131 13.76 -2.54 -1.48
N ARG A 132 13.44 -3.67 -2.13
CA ARG A 132 13.01 -3.73 -3.54
C ARG A 132 11.65 -3.08 -3.73
N ASP A 133 10.72 -3.33 -2.81
CA ASP A 133 9.42 -2.66 -2.79
C ASP A 133 9.55 -1.17 -2.46
N ASN A 134 10.26 -0.83 -1.39
CA ASN A 134 10.43 0.55 -0.95
C ASN A 134 11.09 1.43 -2.04
N ASN A 135 11.96 0.87 -2.88
CA ASN A 135 12.42 1.54 -4.10
C ASN A 135 11.30 1.77 -5.12
N PHE A 136 10.53 0.75 -5.46
CA PHE A 136 9.41 0.86 -6.41
C PHE A 136 8.36 1.89 -5.94
N VAL A 137 7.97 1.86 -4.66
CA VAL A 137 6.99 2.80 -4.10
C VAL A 137 7.57 4.22 -4.09
N ALA A 138 8.83 4.41 -3.68
CA ALA A 138 9.48 5.72 -3.67
C ALA A 138 9.64 6.34 -5.07
N ASP A 139 9.96 5.56 -6.10
CA ASP A 139 10.06 6.03 -7.48
C ASP A 139 8.71 6.48 -8.07
N ASN A 140 7.60 5.93 -7.56
CA ASN A 140 6.27 6.06 -8.18
C ASN A 140 5.25 6.88 -7.37
N TYR A 141 5.56 7.21 -6.12
CA TYR A 141 4.70 7.92 -5.18
C TYR A 141 5.54 8.90 -4.32
N PRO A 142 5.82 10.14 -4.79
CA PRO A 142 6.85 11.02 -4.20
C PRO A 142 6.70 11.31 -2.70
N VAL A 143 5.47 11.40 -2.19
CA VAL A 143 5.20 11.62 -0.75
C VAL A 143 5.76 10.49 0.12
N PHE A 144 5.80 9.26 -0.39
CA PHE A 144 6.41 8.13 0.30
C PHE A 144 7.94 8.27 0.38
N ALA A 145 8.58 8.75 -0.68
CA ALA A 145 10.02 9.01 -0.69
C ALA A 145 10.42 10.11 0.31
N GLU A 146 9.57 11.13 0.49
CA GLU A 146 9.74 12.18 1.51
C GLU A 146 9.51 11.63 2.94
N GLN A 147 8.57 10.70 3.12
CA GLN A 147 8.23 10.09 4.42
C GLN A 147 9.20 8.98 4.85
N MET A 148 9.95 8.37 3.93
CA MET A 148 10.86 7.24 4.19
C MET A 148 11.88 7.52 5.31
N GLY A 149 12.35 8.76 5.47
CA GLY A 149 13.24 9.13 6.58
C GLY A 149 12.56 9.10 7.96
N VAL A 150 11.26 9.42 8.02
CA VAL A 150 10.48 9.38 9.28
C VAL A 150 10.27 7.95 9.77
N ALA A 151 10.30 6.97 8.86
CA ALA A 151 10.31 5.55 9.21
C ALA A 151 11.73 5.05 9.52
N TYR A 152 12.68 5.18 8.59
CA TYR A 152 13.98 4.51 8.70
C TYR A 152 14.97 5.18 9.66
N GLU A 153 14.95 6.51 9.86
CA GLU A 153 15.93 7.15 10.75
C GLU A 153 15.75 6.75 12.24
N PRO A 154 14.52 6.59 12.77
CA PRO A 154 14.28 5.93 14.06
C PRO A 154 14.49 4.40 14.08
N GLN A 155 14.48 3.72 12.93
CA GLN A 155 14.66 2.26 12.87
C GLN A 155 16.12 1.81 13.03
N PHE A 156 17.10 2.71 13.06
CA PHE A 156 18.47 2.33 13.46
C PHE A 156 18.53 1.89 14.93
N ASP A 157 17.58 2.33 15.78
CA ASP A 157 17.42 1.83 17.15
C ASP A 157 16.87 0.38 17.22
N LEU A 158 16.33 -0.18 16.12
CA LEU A 158 15.84 -1.57 16.11
C LEU A 158 16.98 -2.59 16.05
N GLU A 159 18.07 -2.32 15.33
CA GLU A 159 19.20 -3.24 15.30
C GLU A 159 19.78 -3.46 16.71
N GLU A 160 19.83 -2.40 17.52
CA GLU A 160 20.28 -2.46 18.92
C GLU A 160 19.29 -3.27 19.78
N LYS A 161 17.97 -3.00 19.68
CA LYS A 161 16.94 -3.77 20.42
C LYS A 161 16.84 -5.23 20.01
N SER A 162 17.04 -5.56 18.74
CA SER A 162 17.07 -6.95 18.26
C SER A 162 18.40 -7.64 18.63
N LYS A 163 19.52 -6.92 18.73
CA LYS A 163 20.77 -7.42 19.33
C LYS A 163 20.57 -7.77 20.81
N ASP A 164 19.94 -6.88 21.58
CA ASP A 164 19.62 -7.09 23.01
C ASP A 164 18.68 -8.30 23.20
N ARG A 165 17.55 -8.37 22.48
CA ARG A 165 16.61 -9.51 22.59
C ARG A 165 17.24 -10.84 22.17
N ALA A 166 18.09 -10.83 21.13
CA ALA A 166 18.83 -12.02 20.74
C ALA A 166 19.76 -12.51 21.86
N PHE A 167 20.43 -11.59 22.56
CA PHE A 167 21.26 -11.91 23.72
C PHE A 167 20.43 -12.48 24.87
N ASP A 168 19.28 -11.89 25.21
CA ASP A 168 18.38 -12.38 26.27
C ASP A 168 17.81 -13.78 26.00
N GLN A 169 17.39 -14.06 24.75
CA GLN A 169 16.75 -15.33 24.37
C GLN A 169 17.76 -16.44 24.00
N LEU A 170 18.79 -16.10 23.23
CA LEU A 170 19.72 -17.06 22.61
C LEU A 170 21.11 -17.06 23.26
N GLY A 171 21.50 -15.99 23.97
CA GLY A 171 22.81 -15.90 24.65
C GLY A 171 23.95 -15.35 23.78
N TYR A 172 23.64 -14.97 22.54
CA TYR A 172 24.56 -14.38 21.57
C TYR A 172 23.75 -13.62 20.51
N THR A 173 24.42 -12.78 19.73
CA THR A 173 23.81 -12.14 18.56
C THR A 173 24.03 -13.01 17.31
N PRO A 174 22.99 -13.56 16.65
CA PRO A 174 23.16 -14.31 15.41
C PRO A 174 23.84 -13.49 14.30
N ARG A 175 24.74 -14.12 13.56
CA ARG A 175 25.44 -13.52 12.42
C ARG A 175 24.51 -13.31 11.24
N PHE A 176 23.56 -14.22 10.99
CA PHE A 176 22.60 -14.07 9.90
C PHE A 176 21.74 -12.81 10.07
N MET A 177 21.29 -12.51 11.31
CA MET A 177 20.55 -11.30 11.65
C MET A 177 21.34 -10.04 11.33
N GLN A 178 22.61 -9.98 11.78
CA GLN A 178 23.50 -8.84 11.53
C GLN A 178 23.72 -8.60 10.02
N ALA A 179 23.86 -9.66 9.23
CA ALA A 179 23.98 -9.55 7.77
C ALA A 179 22.69 -9.00 7.10
N GLY A 180 21.50 -9.39 7.58
CA GLY A 180 20.22 -8.88 7.08
C GLY A 180 20.05 -7.38 7.34
N PHE A 181 20.25 -6.95 8.59
CA PHE A 181 20.27 -5.53 8.92
C PHE A 181 21.32 -4.76 8.12
N GLU A 182 22.51 -5.33 7.88
CA GLU A 182 23.53 -4.68 7.06
C GLU A 182 23.08 -4.46 5.60
N TYR A 183 22.36 -5.40 4.98
CA TYR A 183 21.77 -5.17 3.65
C TYR A 183 20.80 -3.98 3.65
N ILE A 184 19.91 -3.90 4.65
CA ILE A 184 18.96 -2.78 4.78
C ILE A 184 19.70 -1.44 4.99
N LYS A 185 20.72 -1.41 5.84
CA LYS A 185 21.57 -0.22 6.06
C LYS A 185 22.31 0.22 4.79
N GLN A 186 22.86 -0.71 4.02
CA GLN A 186 23.57 -0.40 2.77
C GLN A 186 22.63 -0.04 1.60
N TRP A 187 21.39 -0.51 1.61
CA TRP A 187 20.33 -0.03 0.72
C TRP A 187 19.98 1.43 1.04
N TYR A 188 19.70 1.73 2.31
CA TYR A 188 19.30 3.09 2.71
C TYR A 188 20.42 4.11 2.43
N ARG A 189 21.68 3.75 2.69
CA ARG A 189 22.87 4.53 2.25
C ARG A 189 22.86 4.78 0.73
N GLN A 190 22.69 3.73 -0.07
CA GLN A 190 22.66 3.84 -1.53
C GLN A 190 21.51 4.74 -2.02
N ARG A 191 20.30 4.61 -1.46
CA ARG A 191 19.14 5.44 -1.78
C ARG A 191 19.37 6.92 -1.46
N GLN A 192 20.09 7.21 -0.37
CA GLN A 192 20.53 8.57 -0.01
C GLN A 192 21.74 9.08 -0.81
N ASN A 193 22.23 8.35 -1.83
CA ASN A 193 23.46 8.64 -2.58
C ASN A 193 24.72 8.78 -1.68
N LYS A 194 24.73 8.13 -0.51
CA LYS A 194 25.89 8.01 0.37
C LYS A 194 26.78 6.85 -0.09
N PRO A 195 28.11 6.88 0.18
CA PRO A 195 28.96 5.72 -0.06
C PRO A 195 28.48 4.52 0.78
N GLN A 196 28.54 3.35 0.17
CA GLN A 196 28.38 2.08 0.87
C GLN A 196 29.67 1.80 1.64
N GLU A 197 29.57 1.82 2.97
CA GLU A 197 30.67 1.59 3.91
C GLU A 197 30.11 0.71 5.01
N LEU A 198 30.67 -0.48 5.19
CA LEU A 198 30.13 -1.46 6.12
C LEU A 198 30.30 -1.05 7.57
N SER A 199 29.35 -1.45 8.43
CA SER A 199 29.39 -1.13 9.85
C SER A 199 30.70 -1.62 10.50
N ALA A 200 31.34 -0.75 11.29
CA ALA A 200 32.68 -0.99 11.82
C ALA A 200 32.72 -2.12 12.86
N ASP A 201 31.59 -2.31 13.57
CA ASP A 201 31.31 -3.29 14.60
C ASP A 201 31.04 -4.72 14.08
N LEU A 202 30.81 -4.92 12.78
CA LEU A 202 30.50 -6.24 12.23
C LEU A 202 31.59 -7.29 12.51
N PRO A 203 31.20 -8.52 12.93
CA PRO A 203 32.09 -9.68 12.93
C PRO A 203 32.75 -9.92 11.57
N ALA A 204 33.94 -10.51 11.57
CA ALA A 204 34.73 -10.72 10.35
C ALA A 204 34.00 -11.63 9.34
N GLU A 205 33.30 -12.64 9.83
CA GLU A 205 32.52 -13.60 9.05
C GLU A 205 31.30 -12.93 8.40
N VAL A 206 30.61 -12.05 9.14
CA VAL A 206 29.48 -11.26 8.63
C VAL A 206 29.97 -10.30 7.55
N ARG A 207 31.08 -9.59 7.81
CA ARG A 207 31.70 -8.68 6.84
C ARG A 207 32.11 -9.41 5.56
N GLU A 208 32.80 -10.56 5.66
CA GLU A 208 33.22 -11.34 4.49
C GLU A 208 32.03 -11.82 3.64
N VAL A 209 30.92 -12.22 4.27
CA VAL A 209 29.69 -12.60 3.56
C VAL A 209 29.06 -11.39 2.87
N VAL A 210 28.86 -10.28 3.58
CA VAL A 210 28.22 -9.08 3.00
C VAL A 210 29.08 -8.47 1.88
N GLU A 211 30.41 -8.40 2.02
CA GLU A 211 31.31 -7.88 0.97
C GLU A 211 31.19 -8.65 -0.35
N LYS A 212 31.02 -9.98 -0.29
CA LYS A 212 30.83 -10.83 -1.49
C LYS A 212 29.47 -10.67 -2.15
N THR A 213 28.43 -10.41 -1.36
CA THR A 213 27.03 -10.49 -1.82
C THR A 213 26.41 -9.12 -2.09
N LEU A 214 26.96 -8.02 -1.56
CA LEU A 214 26.36 -6.68 -1.61
C LEU A 214 26.09 -6.17 -3.04
N GLU A 215 26.93 -6.51 -4.03
CA GLU A 215 26.65 -6.18 -5.44
C GLU A 215 25.40 -6.91 -5.97
N SER A 216 25.16 -8.15 -5.51
CA SER A 216 23.99 -8.94 -5.87
C SER A 216 22.75 -8.49 -5.10
N ALA A 217 22.87 -8.20 -3.81
CA ALA A 217 21.78 -7.61 -3.01
C ALA A 217 21.34 -6.27 -3.61
N SER A 218 22.32 -5.41 -3.92
CA SER A 218 22.09 -4.12 -4.57
C SER A 218 21.39 -4.26 -5.92
N ARG A 219 21.84 -5.15 -6.81
CA ARG A 219 21.09 -5.45 -8.04
C ARG A 219 19.65 -5.86 -7.77
N SER A 220 19.43 -6.71 -6.76
CA SER A 220 18.10 -7.23 -6.42
C SER A 220 17.13 -6.15 -5.96
N TRP A 221 17.60 -5.18 -5.15
CA TRP A 221 16.80 -4.01 -4.74
C TRP A 221 16.31 -3.15 -5.93
N TRP A 222 16.96 -3.24 -7.09
CA TRP A 222 16.57 -2.51 -8.32
C TRP A 222 15.92 -3.42 -9.39
N LEU A 223 15.64 -4.69 -9.10
CA LEU A 223 14.92 -5.62 -9.99
C LEU A 223 13.39 -5.54 -9.83
N TYR A 224 12.80 -4.37 -10.04
CA TYR A 224 11.35 -4.17 -10.06
C TYR A 224 10.85 -3.64 -11.43
N PRO A 225 9.60 -3.95 -11.83
CA PRO A 225 9.01 -3.40 -13.05
C PRO A 225 8.78 -1.89 -12.91
N SER A 226 8.84 -1.15 -14.00
CA SER A 226 8.28 0.20 -14.01
C SER A 226 6.75 0.15 -13.81
N LYS A 227 6.16 1.27 -13.40
CA LYS A 227 4.71 1.36 -13.19
C LYS A 227 3.89 1.07 -14.44
N SER A 228 4.42 1.31 -15.64
CA SER A 228 3.75 0.91 -16.91
C SER A 228 3.78 -0.61 -17.08
N GLU A 229 4.94 -1.25 -16.90
CA GLU A 229 5.09 -2.69 -17.03
C GLU A 229 4.25 -3.46 -16.00
N ALA A 230 4.12 -2.93 -14.78
CA ALA A 230 3.20 -3.43 -13.75
C ALA A 230 1.73 -3.06 -14.00
N ASP A 231 1.43 -2.00 -14.76
CA ASP A 231 0.07 -1.65 -15.19
C ASP A 231 -0.42 -2.49 -16.39
N GLU A 232 0.49 -3.00 -17.21
CA GLU A 232 0.21 -3.69 -18.47
C GLU A 232 -0.05 -5.19 -18.32
N ASP A 233 0.80 -5.94 -17.61
CA ASP A 233 0.69 -7.40 -17.47
C ASP A 233 1.17 -7.89 -16.09
N GLU A 234 0.40 -8.78 -15.46
CA GLU A 234 0.81 -9.45 -14.23
C GLU A 234 1.93 -10.47 -14.46
N GLN A 235 2.10 -10.97 -15.69
CA GLN A 235 3.26 -11.80 -16.03
C GLN A 235 4.58 -11.02 -15.92
N ASN A 236 4.59 -9.70 -16.20
CA ASN A 236 5.79 -8.88 -15.97
C ASN A 236 6.16 -8.88 -14.48
N ILE A 237 5.18 -8.65 -13.60
CA ILE A 237 5.38 -8.66 -12.15
C ILE A 237 5.97 -10.00 -11.69
N LYS A 238 5.44 -11.12 -12.19
CA LYS A 238 5.98 -12.47 -11.91
C LYS A 238 7.40 -12.66 -12.44
N ASN A 239 7.72 -12.18 -13.64
CA ASN A 239 9.07 -12.26 -14.21
C ASN A 239 10.12 -11.51 -13.35
N TYR A 240 9.79 -10.31 -12.88
CA TYR A 240 10.69 -9.51 -12.02
C TYR A 240 10.86 -10.14 -10.63
N ALA A 241 9.78 -10.62 -10.01
CA ALA A 241 9.86 -11.33 -8.74
C ALA A 241 10.71 -12.62 -8.86
N GLN A 242 10.55 -13.38 -9.95
CA GLN A 242 11.41 -14.54 -10.24
C GLN A 242 12.87 -14.15 -10.44
N ALA A 243 13.16 -13.05 -11.14
CA ALA A 243 14.53 -12.57 -11.33
C ALA A 243 15.21 -12.15 -10.01
N SER A 244 14.49 -11.44 -9.12
CA SER A 244 14.92 -11.11 -7.76
C SER A 244 15.22 -12.39 -6.95
N TYR A 245 14.26 -13.32 -6.88
CA TYR A 245 14.43 -14.59 -6.17
C TYR A 245 15.60 -15.43 -6.69
N HIS A 246 15.76 -15.60 -8.01
CA HIS A 246 16.87 -16.36 -8.57
C HIS A 246 18.23 -15.70 -8.25
N LEU A 247 18.31 -14.37 -8.29
CA LEU A 247 19.52 -13.64 -7.90
C LEU A 247 19.85 -13.87 -6.41
N ASN A 248 18.85 -13.76 -5.52
CA ASN A 248 19.01 -14.01 -4.10
C ASN A 248 19.43 -15.46 -3.83
N ARG A 249 18.72 -16.42 -4.42
CA ARG A 249 18.87 -17.87 -4.20
C ARG A 249 20.16 -18.45 -4.75
N GLU A 250 20.71 -17.88 -5.83
CA GLU A 250 21.96 -18.34 -6.44
C GLU A 250 23.22 -17.58 -6.00
N LYS A 251 23.12 -16.29 -5.63
CA LYS A 251 24.31 -15.44 -5.36
C LYS A 251 24.46 -15.00 -3.92
N ILE A 252 23.37 -14.96 -3.15
CA ILE A 252 23.37 -14.40 -1.79
C ILE A 252 23.19 -15.53 -0.77
N TRP A 253 22.16 -16.36 -0.95
CA TRP A 253 21.87 -17.48 -0.07
C TRP A 253 23.05 -18.44 0.18
N PRO A 254 23.87 -18.83 -0.83
CA PRO A 254 24.97 -19.77 -0.59
C PRO A 254 26.10 -19.23 0.32
N GLU A 255 26.27 -17.92 0.43
CA GLU A 255 27.19 -17.31 1.40
C GLU A 255 26.48 -17.00 2.73
N PHE A 256 25.25 -16.47 2.68
CA PHE A 256 24.45 -16.13 3.87
C PHE A 256 24.12 -17.35 4.73
N LYS A 257 23.79 -18.49 4.10
CA LYS A 257 23.52 -19.76 4.79
C LYS A 257 24.69 -20.22 5.67
N LYS A 258 25.93 -19.86 5.34
CA LYS A 258 27.10 -20.18 6.18
C LYS A 258 27.06 -19.49 7.54
N LEU A 259 26.42 -18.33 7.63
CA LEU A 259 26.19 -17.63 8.90
C LEU A 259 25.15 -18.41 9.73
N VAL A 260 24.03 -18.78 9.11
CA VAL A 260 23.00 -19.63 9.74
C VAL A 260 23.58 -20.96 10.23
N GLU A 261 24.40 -21.63 9.41
CA GLU A 261 25.02 -22.91 9.78
C GLU A 261 26.00 -22.77 10.97
N GLN A 262 26.66 -21.63 11.12
CA GLN A 262 27.46 -21.30 12.32
C GLN A 262 26.58 -20.97 13.52
N ASP A 263 25.52 -20.17 13.34
CA ASP A 263 24.57 -19.82 14.40
C ASP A 263 23.85 -21.07 14.94
N LEU A 264 23.42 -21.99 14.06
CA LEU A 264 22.91 -23.31 14.41
C LEU A 264 23.93 -24.18 15.17
N ALA A 265 25.24 -23.99 14.95
CA ALA A 265 26.28 -24.70 15.69
C ALA A 265 26.54 -24.10 17.08
N ASP A 266 26.35 -22.79 17.25
CA ASP A 266 26.42 -22.13 18.56
C ASP A 266 25.12 -22.35 19.37
N GLN A 267 23.95 -22.37 18.74
CA GLN A 267 22.68 -22.74 19.40
C GLN A 267 22.67 -24.19 19.91
N LYS A 268 23.30 -25.13 19.20
CA LYS A 268 23.48 -26.52 19.69
C LYS A 268 24.37 -26.59 20.94
N MET A 269 25.35 -25.69 21.05
CA MET A 269 26.19 -25.56 22.24
C MET A 269 25.41 -24.96 23.40
N GLU A 270 24.61 -23.93 23.16
CA GLU A 270 23.73 -23.34 24.17
C GLU A 270 22.69 -24.35 24.70
N GLU A 271 21.98 -25.05 23.81
CA GLU A 271 21.00 -26.07 24.20
C GLU A 271 21.61 -27.30 24.89
N PHE A 272 22.90 -27.57 24.65
CA PHE A 272 23.65 -28.59 25.38
C PHE A 272 23.96 -28.14 26.82
N ILE A 273 24.39 -26.89 27.01
CA ILE A 273 24.67 -26.36 28.35
C ILE A 273 23.36 -26.18 29.16
N LYS A 274 22.27 -25.73 28.52
CA LYS A 274 20.92 -25.70 29.13
C LYS A 274 20.42 -27.08 29.57
N ASP A 275 20.76 -28.17 28.86
CA ASP A 275 20.41 -29.52 29.34
C ASP A 275 21.29 -29.95 30.52
N MET A 276 22.59 -29.60 30.54
CA MET A 276 23.47 -29.84 31.71
C MET A 276 22.95 -29.13 32.97
N GLN A 277 22.47 -27.88 32.85
CA GLN A 277 21.83 -27.14 33.94
C GLN A 277 20.52 -27.82 34.41
N LYS A 278 19.69 -28.30 33.47
CA LYS A 278 18.43 -28.99 33.79
C LYS A 278 18.65 -30.35 34.46
N ASP A 279 19.77 -31.01 34.20
CA ASP A 279 20.17 -32.24 34.89
C ASP A 279 20.75 -31.96 36.29
N GLN A 280 21.44 -30.83 36.54
CA GLN A 280 21.73 -30.37 37.91
C GLN A 280 20.46 -30.16 38.73
N ALA A 281 19.48 -29.44 38.16
CA ALA A 281 18.27 -29.01 38.86
C ALA A 281 17.32 -30.17 39.23
N LYS A 282 17.48 -31.36 38.64
CA LYS A 282 16.60 -32.52 38.84
C LYS A 282 17.17 -33.63 39.73
N GLY A 283 18.41 -33.47 40.22
CA GLY A 283 19.12 -34.49 41.00
C GLY A 283 18.95 -34.38 42.51
N GLY A 284 18.01 -35.15 43.08
CA GLY A 284 18.00 -35.45 44.52
C GLY A 284 19.07 -36.49 44.89
N GLU A 285 19.49 -36.50 46.17
CA GLU A 285 20.58 -37.30 46.76
C GLU A 285 22.00 -37.04 46.22
N ARG A 286 22.86 -36.49 47.08
CA ARG A 286 24.29 -36.26 46.79
C ARG A 286 25.06 -37.58 46.74
N GLY A 287 25.30 -38.10 45.54
CA GLY A 287 26.44 -39.00 45.29
C GLY A 287 27.78 -38.26 45.39
N GLU A 288 28.87 -38.97 45.70
CA GLU A 288 30.18 -38.39 46.05
C GLU A 288 30.99 -37.81 44.86
N SER A 289 30.33 -37.46 43.75
CA SER A 289 30.93 -36.79 42.58
C SER A 289 29.97 -35.74 42.04
N GLY A 290 30.05 -34.51 42.57
CA GLY A 290 29.17 -33.38 42.24
C GLY A 290 29.46 -32.71 40.89
N ASP A 291 29.81 -33.49 39.87
CA ASP A 291 30.24 -33.00 38.56
C ASP A 291 29.05 -32.87 37.60
N SER A 292 28.59 -31.63 37.37
CA SER A 292 27.54 -31.28 36.39
C SER A 292 27.99 -31.44 34.94
N ILE A 293 29.29 -31.26 34.69
CA ILE A 293 29.90 -31.47 33.37
C ILE A 293 30.22 -32.96 33.22
N PRO A 294 29.77 -33.65 32.15
CA PRO A 294 30.05 -35.06 31.94
C PRO A 294 31.55 -35.36 32.00
N GLN A 295 31.95 -36.44 32.71
CA GLN A 295 33.38 -36.76 32.93
C GLN A 295 34.20 -36.75 31.64
N LYS A 296 33.67 -37.35 30.57
CA LYS A 296 34.28 -37.41 29.23
C LYS A 296 34.54 -36.05 28.56
N LEU A 297 33.92 -34.98 29.05
CA LEU A 297 34.17 -33.60 28.68
C LEU A 297 35.18 -32.96 29.65
N LYS A 298 35.02 -33.13 30.98
CA LYS A 298 36.05 -32.71 31.96
C LYS A 298 37.44 -33.28 31.64
N ASP A 299 37.54 -34.55 31.27
CA ASP A 299 38.77 -35.25 30.88
C ASP A 299 39.49 -34.63 29.65
N LYS A 300 38.80 -33.78 28.86
CA LYS A 300 39.34 -33.07 27.68
C LYS A 300 39.69 -31.60 27.95
N LEU A 301 39.34 -31.07 29.12
CA LEU A 301 39.46 -29.65 29.47
C LEU A 301 40.63 -29.41 30.43
N LYS A 302 41.30 -28.26 30.30
CA LYS A 302 42.24 -27.76 31.32
C LYS A 302 41.44 -27.39 32.59
N PRO A 303 42.01 -27.40 33.81
CA PRO A 303 41.31 -26.95 35.02
C PRO A 303 40.69 -25.55 34.88
N GLU A 304 41.41 -24.62 34.24
CA GLU A 304 40.96 -23.25 33.94
C GLU A 304 39.77 -23.22 32.97
N GLU A 305 39.68 -24.19 32.05
CA GLU A 305 38.57 -24.33 31.09
C GLU A 305 37.35 -25.00 31.73
N VAL A 306 37.56 -25.91 32.67
CA VAL A 306 36.49 -26.46 33.53
C VAL A 306 35.92 -25.35 34.42
N GLU A 307 36.76 -24.58 35.10
CA GLU A 307 36.33 -23.46 35.96
C GLU A 307 35.57 -22.38 35.16
N ALA A 308 35.96 -22.11 33.90
CA ALA A 308 35.23 -21.22 33.01
C ALA A 308 33.84 -21.75 32.63
N LEU A 309 33.73 -23.05 32.31
CA LEU A 309 32.46 -23.69 31.96
C LEU A 309 31.53 -23.83 33.19
N GLU A 310 32.08 -24.14 34.36
CA GLU A 310 31.34 -24.17 35.63
C GLU A 310 30.81 -22.78 36.00
N LYS A 311 31.59 -21.72 35.81
CA LYS A 311 31.11 -20.33 36.01
C LYS A 311 30.00 -19.93 35.04
N ALA A 312 30.06 -20.34 33.78
CA ALA A 312 28.99 -20.07 32.83
C ALA A 312 27.67 -20.76 33.24
N ILE A 313 27.77 -22.02 33.70
CA ILE A 313 26.63 -22.78 34.23
C ILE A 313 26.08 -22.13 35.51
N ASP A 314 26.93 -21.78 36.48
CA ASP A 314 26.52 -21.16 37.75
C ASP A 314 25.92 -19.75 37.57
N GLN A 315 26.28 -19.02 36.52
CA GLN A 315 25.68 -17.73 36.18
C GLN A 315 24.20 -17.86 35.80
N MET A 316 23.78 -18.96 35.16
CA MET A 316 22.35 -19.23 34.92
C MET A 316 21.57 -19.47 36.23
N THR A 317 22.23 -20.03 37.25
CA THR A 317 21.58 -20.46 38.49
C THR A 317 21.20 -19.28 39.40
N LYS A 318 22.09 -18.30 39.57
CA LYS A 318 21.85 -17.17 40.49
C LYS A 318 20.75 -16.22 40.05
N HIS A 319 20.67 -15.91 38.75
CA HIS A 319 19.59 -15.09 38.20
C HIS A 319 18.23 -15.83 38.11
N GLY A 320 18.12 -17.04 38.67
CA GLY A 320 16.86 -17.73 38.94
C GLY A 320 16.31 -17.55 40.37
N GLU A 321 17.14 -17.12 41.34
CA GLU A 321 16.74 -17.03 42.76
C GLU A 321 16.71 -15.60 43.33
N GLU A 322 17.45 -14.64 42.75
CA GLU A 322 17.60 -13.29 43.34
C GLU A 322 16.43 -12.31 43.05
N ASP A 323 15.62 -12.55 42.00
CA ASP A 323 14.50 -11.67 41.57
C ASP A 323 13.26 -11.66 42.51
N VAL A 324 13.38 -12.21 43.72
CA VAL A 324 12.38 -12.08 44.80
C VAL A 324 12.88 -11.25 45.99
N SER A 325 14.21 -11.03 46.14
CA SER A 325 14.74 -10.55 47.43
C SER A 325 16.01 -9.68 47.45
N SER A 326 16.50 -9.13 46.33
CA SER A 326 17.46 -8.01 46.42
C SER A 326 17.56 -7.11 45.18
N HIS A 327 16.84 -6.00 45.20
CA HIS A 327 17.31 -4.73 44.63
C HIS A 327 17.17 -3.64 45.70
N GLU A 328 18.12 -2.71 45.73
CA GLU A 328 18.41 -1.69 46.77
C GLU A 328 19.37 -2.13 47.91
N ARG A 329 20.39 -1.35 48.30
CA ARG A 329 20.98 -0.13 47.65
C ARG A 329 22.43 0.09 48.14
N SER A 330 23.23 0.76 47.31
CA SER A 330 24.47 1.47 47.70
C SER A 330 24.79 2.54 46.64
N GLU A 331 23.86 3.46 46.35
CA GLU A 331 23.63 4.73 47.09
C GLU A 331 24.47 5.89 46.54
N GLY A 332 23.95 7.12 46.40
CA GLY A 332 22.53 7.55 46.47
C GLY A 332 21.95 7.81 45.06
N GLY A 333 20.64 7.82 44.83
CA GLY A 333 19.49 7.84 45.75
C GLY A 333 18.75 9.19 45.72
N ASP A 334 17.44 9.34 46.03
CA ASP A 334 16.33 8.44 46.44
C ASP A 334 15.03 9.30 46.25
N GLN A 335 13.79 8.87 45.96
CA GLN A 335 13.03 7.59 45.88
C GLN A 335 11.99 7.70 44.70
N THR A 336 11.47 6.63 44.06
CA THR A 336 10.24 5.82 44.33
C THR A 336 9.00 6.61 44.81
N GLU A 337 7.74 6.30 44.44
CA GLU A 337 7.01 5.04 44.16
C GLU A 337 6.62 4.87 42.66
N GLN A 338 6.67 3.69 42.02
CA GLN A 338 5.87 2.45 42.16
C GLN A 338 4.40 2.55 41.71
N THR A 339 4.13 2.11 40.47
CA THR A 339 2.80 1.67 39.99
C THR A 339 2.79 0.14 39.89
N GLY A 340 1.90 -0.54 40.61
CA GLY A 340 1.72 -1.99 40.50
C GLY A 340 0.81 -2.35 39.32
N GLY A 341 1.26 -3.27 38.46
CA GLY A 341 0.40 -4.00 37.54
C GLY A 341 0.14 -5.40 38.10
N GLU A 342 -1.12 -5.82 38.18
CA GLU A 342 -1.47 -7.14 38.72
C GLU A 342 -1.14 -8.27 37.74
N ILE A 343 -0.80 -9.42 38.31
CA ILE A 343 -0.37 -10.62 37.59
C ILE A 343 -1.60 -11.26 36.92
N LYS A 344 -1.59 -11.37 35.59
CA LYS A 344 -2.36 -12.42 34.92
C LYS A 344 -1.60 -13.73 35.06
N GLU A 345 -2.22 -14.71 35.72
CA GLU A 345 -1.69 -16.07 35.78
C GLU A 345 -1.57 -16.63 34.36
N SER A 346 -0.37 -17.09 33.99
CA SER A 346 -0.14 -17.85 32.77
C SER A 346 -0.17 -19.35 33.09
N ASP A 347 -0.90 -20.11 32.28
CA ASP A 347 -1.09 -21.56 32.47
C ASP A 347 0.24 -22.35 32.54
N GLU A 348 0.22 -23.49 33.23
CA GLU A 348 1.39 -24.32 33.55
C GLU A 348 2.06 -24.99 32.32
N GLN A 349 2.76 -24.23 31.46
CA GLN A 349 3.56 -24.78 30.36
C GLN A 349 5.01 -24.25 30.31
N GLY A 350 5.83 -24.76 31.24
CA GLY A 350 7.26 -25.00 31.00
C GLY A 350 8.16 -23.76 30.88
N GLY A 351 8.54 -23.17 32.02
CA GLY A 351 9.47 -22.05 32.09
C GLY A 351 10.77 -22.28 31.31
N ASN A 352 11.11 -21.30 30.45
CA ASN A 352 12.32 -21.30 29.64
C ASN A 352 13.44 -20.55 30.37
N GLY A 353 14.61 -21.17 30.52
CA GLY A 353 15.74 -20.57 31.25
C GLY A 353 16.46 -19.51 30.41
N LYS A 354 16.85 -18.38 31.04
CA LYS A 354 17.71 -17.35 30.45
C LYS A 354 19.01 -17.98 29.91
N ALA A 355 19.49 -17.49 28.77
CA ALA A 355 20.64 -18.05 28.07
C ALA A 355 21.99 -17.62 28.66
N ILE A 356 23.06 -18.38 28.36
CA ILE A 356 24.45 -18.02 28.68
C ILE A 356 24.98 -17.03 27.65
N SER A 357 25.71 -16.01 28.11
CA SER A 357 26.56 -15.22 27.21
C SER A 357 27.66 -16.13 26.64
N LEU A 358 27.44 -16.68 25.44
CA LEU A 358 28.43 -17.58 24.81
C LEU A 358 29.75 -16.84 24.57
N ASP A 359 29.73 -15.51 24.43
CA ASP A 359 30.91 -14.68 24.21
C ASP A 359 31.80 -14.51 25.46
N SER A 360 31.35 -14.99 26.62
CA SER A 360 32.23 -15.24 27.77
C SER A 360 33.20 -16.43 27.58
N LEU A 361 32.92 -17.34 26.65
CA LEU A 361 33.70 -18.56 26.41
C LEU A 361 34.77 -18.33 25.34
N SER A 362 36.00 -18.78 25.62
CA SER A 362 37.11 -18.69 24.65
C SER A 362 36.86 -19.55 23.41
N SER A 363 37.41 -19.15 22.26
CA SER A 363 37.28 -19.91 21.00
C SER A 363 37.84 -21.34 21.10
N GLU A 364 38.92 -21.55 21.87
CA GLU A 364 39.44 -22.89 22.20
C GLU A 364 38.41 -23.75 22.94
N LEU A 365 37.67 -23.16 23.88
CA LEU A 365 36.63 -23.83 24.67
C LEU A 365 35.38 -24.10 23.83
N LYS A 366 34.90 -23.10 23.06
CA LYS A 366 33.79 -23.26 22.10
C LYS A 366 34.05 -24.44 21.14
N GLN A 367 35.28 -24.55 20.59
CA GLN A 367 35.62 -25.67 19.70
C GLN A 367 35.62 -27.02 20.43
N LYS A 368 36.20 -27.12 21.64
CA LYS A 368 36.21 -28.38 22.42
C LYS A 368 34.81 -28.87 22.79
N ILE A 369 33.86 -27.96 23.03
CA ILE A 369 32.47 -28.32 23.30
C ILE A 369 31.78 -28.80 22.00
N LYS A 370 32.02 -28.16 20.86
CA LYS A 370 31.55 -28.64 19.54
C LYS A 370 32.11 -30.04 19.21
N ASP A 371 33.42 -30.25 19.37
CA ASP A 371 34.09 -31.56 19.22
C ASP A 371 33.54 -32.64 20.17
N PHE A 372 32.93 -32.25 21.28
CA PHE A 372 32.25 -33.17 22.20
C PHE A 372 30.82 -33.48 21.76
N ILE A 373 30.04 -32.47 21.34
CA ILE A 373 28.70 -32.64 20.77
C ILE A 373 28.75 -33.52 19.51
N ASP A 374 29.75 -33.32 18.64
CA ASP A 374 29.99 -34.15 17.45
C ASP A 374 30.48 -35.58 17.79
N ALA A 375 30.87 -35.84 19.04
CA ALA A 375 31.19 -37.17 19.57
C ALA A 375 30.03 -37.85 20.32
N LEU A 376 28.88 -37.19 20.50
CA LEU A 376 27.70 -37.78 21.14
C LEU A 376 27.01 -38.86 20.25
N PRO A 377 26.18 -39.75 20.82
CA PRO A 377 25.29 -40.63 20.06
C PRO A 377 24.33 -39.85 19.15
N ASP A 378 24.00 -40.42 17.99
CA ASP A 378 23.22 -39.73 16.96
C ASP A 378 21.80 -39.34 17.40
N GLU A 379 21.21 -40.10 18.34
CA GLU A 379 19.93 -39.77 18.97
C GLU A 379 20.00 -38.50 19.83
N GLN A 380 21.09 -38.31 20.59
CA GLN A 380 21.32 -37.11 21.39
C GLN A 380 21.66 -35.90 20.50
N LYS A 381 22.49 -36.10 19.46
CA LYS A 381 22.77 -35.08 18.43
C LYS A 381 21.49 -34.61 17.75
N LYS A 382 20.61 -35.54 17.35
CA LYS A 382 19.33 -35.22 16.70
C LYS A 382 18.43 -34.41 17.61
N LYS A 383 18.29 -34.80 18.88
CA LYS A 383 17.52 -34.05 19.89
C LYS A 383 18.06 -32.62 20.13
N LEU A 384 19.39 -32.45 20.20
CA LEU A 384 20.02 -31.13 20.34
C LEU A 384 19.85 -30.28 19.07
N ALA A 385 19.95 -30.89 17.89
CA ALA A 385 19.71 -30.20 16.62
C ALA A 385 18.24 -29.77 16.46
N GLU A 386 17.27 -30.61 16.84
CA GLU A 386 15.84 -30.29 16.81
C GLU A 386 15.49 -29.12 17.73
N LYS A 387 16.07 -29.07 18.93
CA LYS A 387 15.95 -27.92 19.84
C LYS A 387 16.58 -26.65 19.25
N ALA A 388 17.79 -26.76 18.72
CA ALA A 388 18.54 -25.63 18.18
C ALA A 388 17.85 -25.00 16.96
N VAL A 389 17.35 -25.85 16.04
CA VAL A 389 16.50 -25.43 14.92
C VAL A 389 15.24 -24.76 15.43
N LYS A 390 14.54 -25.35 16.42
CA LYS A 390 13.33 -24.72 16.98
C LYS A 390 13.63 -23.33 17.56
N ALA A 391 14.64 -23.20 18.43
CA ALA A 391 14.97 -21.93 19.07
C ALA A 391 15.31 -20.81 18.06
N LEU A 392 16.08 -21.13 17.02
CA LEU A 392 16.41 -20.19 15.96
C LEU A 392 15.22 -19.87 15.03
N ALA A 393 14.34 -20.85 14.75
CA ALA A 393 13.15 -20.63 13.93
C ALA A 393 12.05 -19.84 14.66
N ASP A 394 11.91 -20.04 15.97
CA ASP A 394 11.01 -19.24 16.82
C ASP A 394 11.54 -17.78 16.90
N PHE A 395 12.85 -17.57 17.07
CA PHE A 395 13.48 -16.25 17.02
C PHE A 395 13.39 -15.58 15.63
N GLU A 396 13.66 -16.29 14.54
CA GLU A 396 13.51 -15.76 13.17
C GLU A 396 12.06 -15.29 12.91
N LYS A 397 11.08 -16.02 13.43
CA LYS A 397 9.66 -15.64 13.35
C LYS A 397 9.37 -14.34 14.11
N GLU A 398 9.88 -14.17 15.33
CA GLU A 398 9.72 -12.93 16.10
C GLU A 398 10.41 -11.73 15.42
N LEU A 399 11.62 -11.95 14.88
CA LEU A 399 12.40 -10.95 14.16
C LEU A 399 11.69 -10.49 12.86
N ASN A 400 11.08 -11.41 12.13
CA ASN A 400 10.23 -11.12 10.97
C ASN A 400 8.87 -10.49 11.35
N GLU A 401 8.39 -10.72 12.58
CA GLU A 401 7.20 -10.05 13.12
C GLU A 401 7.48 -8.59 13.49
N GLU A 402 8.70 -8.27 13.95
CA GLU A 402 9.11 -6.94 14.38
C GLU A 402 9.56 -6.00 13.23
N LEU A 403 10.12 -6.53 12.13
CA LEU A 403 10.54 -5.72 10.97
C LEU A 403 9.39 -5.11 10.16
N ALA A 404 8.15 -5.53 10.41
CA ALA A 404 6.90 -5.12 9.74
C ALA A 404 6.83 -5.44 8.23
N GLY A 405 6.59 -6.73 7.90
CA GLY A 405 6.27 -7.19 6.54
C GLY A 405 6.19 -8.72 6.44
N LYS A 406 4.99 -9.33 6.60
CA LYS A 406 4.87 -10.81 6.57
C LYS A 406 4.77 -11.41 5.17
N LEU A 407 5.89 -11.41 4.47
CA LEU A 407 6.16 -12.42 3.43
C LEU A 407 6.37 -13.83 4.02
N ALA A 408 6.71 -13.94 5.32
CA ALA A 408 7.04 -15.18 6.02
C ALA A 408 5.89 -16.21 6.21
N ASP A 409 4.73 -16.00 5.58
CA ASP A 409 3.52 -16.80 5.80
C ASP A 409 3.59 -18.17 5.08
N ASN A 410 4.12 -19.19 5.77
CA ASN A 410 4.07 -20.59 5.32
C ASN A 410 2.61 -20.98 5.03
N PRO A 411 2.25 -21.42 3.81
CA PRO A 411 0.86 -21.62 3.41
C PRO A 411 0.03 -22.51 4.34
N ASP A 412 0.65 -23.46 5.04
CA ASP A 412 -0.05 -24.51 5.77
C ASP A 412 -0.09 -24.26 7.28
N LYS A 413 0.75 -23.37 7.82
CA LYS A 413 0.73 -22.98 9.26
C LYS A 413 -0.54 -22.19 9.67
N LYS A 414 -1.40 -21.82 8.72
CA LYS A 414 -2.71 -21.19 8.98
C LYS A 414 -3.74 -22.17 9.56
N GLU A 415 -3.77 -23.43 9.12
CA GLU A 415 -4.79 -24.41 9.56
C GLU A 415 -4.66 -24.83 11.03
N ALA A 416 -3.51 -24.58 11.67
CA ALA A 416 -3.29 -24.85 13.09
C ALA A 416 -3.85 -23.74 14.01
N ARG A 417 -3.56 -22.47 13.71
CA ARG A 417 -4.03 -21.31 14.52
C ARG A 417 -5.56 -21.23 14.58
N GLU A 418 -6.24 -21.52 13.47
CA GLU A 418 -7.71 -21.55 13.40
C GLU A 418 -8.38 -22.66 14.24
N GLN A 419 -7.63 -23.52 14.94
CA GLN A 419 -8.14 -24.54 15.84
C GLN A 419 -8.00 -24.16 17.33
N GLU A 420 -6.97 -23.39 17.70
CA GLU A 420 -6.71 -22.99 19.10
C GLU A 420 -7.62 -21.81 19.54
N GLU A 421 -8.00 -20.92 18.63
CA GLU A 421 -8.91 -19.79 18.89
C GLU A 421 -10.37 -20.21 19.21
N LYS A 422 -10.69 -21.51 19.24
CA LYS A 422 -12.06 -22.04 19.44
C LYS A 422 -12.35 -22.57 20.85
N THR A 423 -11.40 -22.47 21.78
CA THR A 423 -11.48 -23.19 23.09
C THR A 423 -11.61 -22.31 24.34
N THR A 424 -11.69 -20.98 24.22
CA THR A 424 -11.67 -20.06 25.38
C THR A 424 -12.69 -18.92 25.27
N GLU A 425 -13.96 -19.24 25.56
CA GLU A 425 -15.00 -18.25 25.91
C GLU A 425 -15.45 -18.45 27.37
N GLY A 426 -15.51 -17.36 28.15
CA GLY A 426 -16.18 -17.35 29.47
C GLY A 426 -15.50 -16.48 30.55
N GLY A 427 -16.17 -15.40 30.96
CA GLY A 427 -15.77 -14.54 32.09
C GLY A 427 -16.24 -13.10 31.93
N GLU A 428 -17.15 -12.63 32.79
CA GLU A 428 -17.79 -11.30 32.72
C GLU A 428 -17.43 -10.40 33.92
N GLU A 429 -17.96 -9.16 33.92
CA GLU A 429 -18.09 -8.21 35.04
C GLU A 429 -16.84 -7.54 35.65
N ARG A 430 -16.63 -6.23 35.36
CA ARG A 430 -17.18 -5.14 36.22
C ARG A 430 -17.06 -3.72 35.69
N GLU A 431 -17.85 -2.83 36.30
CA GLU A 431 -18.20 -1.49 35.83
C GLU A 431 -17.45 -0.34 36.53
N GLU A 432 -17.46 0.82 35.85
CA GLU A 432 -17.39 2.22 36.32
C GLU A 432 -16.86 2.59 37.73
N MET A 433 -15.97 3.59 37.78
CA MET A 433 -16.30 4.83 38.53
C MET A 433 -15.46 6.08 38.19
N ALA A 434 -16.17 7.21 38.12
CA ALA A 434 -15.75 8.58 38.47
C ALA A 434 -14.55 9.25 37.75
N ASP A 435 -14.88 10.12 36.78
CA ASP A 435 -14.09 11.30 36.40
C ASP A 435 -14.22 12.40 37.48
N GLN A 436 -13.08 12.81 38.10
CA GLN A 436 -12.94 14.14 38.74
C GLN A 436 -11.50 14.52 39.13
N ASP A 437 -11.14 15.77 38.82
CA ASP A 437 -10.10 16.63 39.42
C ASP A 437 -8.68 16.06 39.68
N ARG A 438 -7.77 16.37 38.75
CA ARG A 438 -6.42 16.88 39.12
C ARG A 438 -5.76 17.71 38.01
N ASP A 439 -5.65 19.01 38.27
CA ASP A 439 -4.80 19.97 37.52
C ASP A 439 -3.40 20.04 38.17
N ASP A 440 -2.50 20.85 37.59
CA ASP A 440 -1.14 21.18 38.04
C ASP A 440 -0.13 20.02 38.06
N GLY A 441 0.40 19.67 36.88
CA GLY A 441 1.52 18.71 36.73
C GLY A 441 2.45 18.88 35.51
N GLU A 442 2.19 19.81 34.58
CA GLU A 442 3.01 19.92 33.35
C GLU A 442 4.46 20.41 33.64
N SER A 443 5.43 19.53 33.39
CA SER A 443 6.87 19.86 33.45
C SER A 443 7.30 20.85 32.36
N GLU A 444 8.43 21.54 32.57
CA GLU A 444 9.07 22.42 31.57
C GLU A 444 9.29 21.69 30.23
N LYS A 445 9.82 20.46 30.25
CA LYS A 445 10.02 19.65 29.04
C LYS A 445 8.71 19.37 28.30
N GLU A 446 7.62 19.10 29.01
CA GLU A 446 6.33 18.85 28.37
C GLU A 446 5.73 20.14 27.81
N LYS A 447 5.91 21.28 28.48
CA LYS A 447 5.56 22.60 27.94
C LYS A 447 6.40 22.96 26.70
N GLU A 448 7.70 22.67 26.68
CA GLU A 448 8.55 22.84 25.49
C GLU A 448 8.12 21.90 24.34
N ARG A 449 7.80 20.63 24.65
CA ARG A 449 7.31 19.65 23.68
C ARG A 449 5.97 20.07 23.10
N ARG A 450 5.01 20.50 23.93
CA ARG A 450 3.68 21.00 23.56
C ARG A 450 3.77 22.32 22.78
N GLN A 451 4.67 23.23 23.13
CA GLN A 451 4.97 24.43 22.34
C GLN A 451 5.62 24.12 20.99
N SER A 452 6.54 23.15 20.93
CA SER A 452 7.21 22.74 19.69
C SER A 452 6.25 22.03 18.75
N LEU A 453 5.41 21.12 19.26
CA LEU A 453 4.29 20.52 18.54
C LEU A 453 3.26 21.56 18.08
N SER A 454 3.03 22.64 18.86
CA SER A 454 2.16 23.76 18.47
C SER A 454 2.78 24.62 17.36
N LYS A 455 4.10 24.84 17.37
CA LYS A 455 4.84 25.47 16.26
C LYS A 455 4.77 24.58 15.01
N LEU A 456 5.13 23.29 15.10
CA LEU A 456 5.02 22.33 14.00
C LEU A 456 3.59 22.25 13.44
N LYS A 457 2.55 22.15 14.27
CA LYS A 457 1.15 22.14 13.81
C LYS A 457 0.76 23.43 13.07
N LYS A 458 1.27 24.60 13.48
CA LYS A 458 1.06 25.87 12.76
C LYS A 458 1.86 25.95 11.45
N GLU A 459 3.03 25.33 11.40
CA GLU A 459 3.90 25.28 10.22
C GLU A 459 3.37 24.29 9.18
N LEU A 460 3.04 23.07 9.59
CA LEU A 460 2.28 22.09 8.80
C LEU A 460 0.95 22.67 8.30
N LYS A 461 0.20 23.39 9.16
CA LYS A 461 -1.04 24.04 8.71
C LYS A 461 -0.78 25.08 7.61
N ARG A 462 0.25 25.93 7.76
CA ARG A 462 0.66 26.87 6.69
C ARG A 462 1.09 26.17 5.41
N ILE A 463 1.76 25.03 5.50
CA ILE A 463 2.20 24.23 4.33
C ILE A 463 0.99 23.59 3.63
N ILE A 464 0.08 22.99 4.41
CA ILE A 464 -1.17 22.39 3.93
C ILE A 464 -2.14 23.43 3.35
N GLU A 465 -2.15 24.67 3.88
CA GLU A 465 -2.90 25.80 3.32
C GLU A 465 -2.25 26.36 2.04
N LYS A 466 -0.94 26.16 1.84
CA LYS A 466 -0.19 26.67 0.68
C LYS A 466 -0.53 25.96 -0.63
N ASP A 467 -1.03 24.72 -0.57
CA ASP A 467 -1.32 23.86 -1.72
C ASP A 467 -2.84 23.63 -1.94
N GLN A 468 -3.70 24.30 -1.16
CA GLN A 468 -5.16 24.25 -1.32
C GLN A 468 -5.67 25.20 -2.42
N GLY A 469 -5.22 24.97 -3.65
CA GLY A 469 -5.83 25.59 -4.82
C GLY A 469 -7.33 25.27 -4.94
N ALA A 470 -8.15 26.25 -5.32
CA ALA A 470 -9.61 26.11 -5.41
C ALA A 470 -10.05 24.90 -6.26
N TYR A 471 -9.26 24.56 -7.28
CA TYR A 471 -9.42 23.37 -8.12
C TYR A 471 -9.38 22.06 -7.33
N GLU A 472 -8.34 21.81 -6.53
CA GLU A 472 -8.22 20.54 -5.79
C GLU A 472 -9.24 20.44 -4.64
N LYS A 473 -9.73 21.56 -4.10
CA LYS A 473 -10.90 21.55 -3.21
C LYS A 473 -12.14 21.05 -3.95
N ALA A 474 -12.53 21.71 -5.03
CA ALA A 474 -13.74 21.34 -5.79
C ALA A 474 -13.64 19.93 -6.39
N ARG A 475 -12.44 19.51 -6.83
CA ARG A 475 -12.14 18.16 -7.32
C ARG A 475 -12.35 17.08 -6.27
N ARG A 476 -12.04 17.34 -4.99
CA ARG A 476 -12.34 16.40 -3.88
C ARG A 476 -13.85 16.26 -3.69
N GLU A 477 -14.62 17.35 -3.79
CA GLU A 477 -16.09 17.32 -3.68
C GLU A 477 -16.74 16.47 -4.78
N VAL A 478 -16.25 16.51 -6.03
CA VAL A 478 -16.81 15.74 -7.16
C VAL A 478 -16.08 14.43 -7.50
N ALA A 479 -15.10 14.01 -6.70
CA ALA A 479 -14.29 12.80 -6.97
C ALA A 479 -15.11 11.51 -7.21
N PRO A 480 -16.22 11.24 -6.51
CA PRO A 480 -17.07 10.07 -6.78
C PRO A 480 -17.70 10.09 -8.17
N ILE A 481 -18.14 11.27 -8.64
CA ILE A 481 -18.74 11.47 -9.97
C ILE A 481 -17.68 11.23 -11.05
N ILE A 482 -16.46 11.76 -10.84
CA ILE A 482 -15.32 11.53 -11.74
C ILE A 482 -15.03 10.04 -11.90
N SER A 483 -14.96 9.26 -10.81
CA SER A 483 -14.67 7.82 -10.94
C SER A 483 -15.78 7.11 -11.70
N LYS A 484 -17.02 7.21 -11.23
CA LYS A 484 -18.19 6.56 -11.83
C LYS A 484 -18.27 6.80 -13.33
N LEU A 485 -18.17 8.06 -13.78
CA LEU A 485 -18.26 8.39 -15.21
C LEU A 485 -17.02 7.91 -16.00
N THR A 486 -15.82 7.96 -15.40
CA THR A 486 -14.60 7.40 -16.03
C THR A 486 -14.78 5.89 -16.26
N ASP A 487 -15.27 5.17 -15.26
CA ASP A 487 -15.41 3.72 -15.28
C ASP A 487 -16.50 3.28 -16.28
N GLU A 488 -17.68 3.92 -16.27
CA GLU A 488 -18.76 3.65 -17.23
C GLU A 488 -18.36 3.93 -18.68
N LEU A 489 -17.72 5.08 -18.96
CA LEU A 489 -17.27 5.42 -20.31
C LEU A 489 -16.12 4.51 -20.77
N ARG A 490 -15.16 4.18 -19.89
CA ARG A 490 -14.07 3.25 -20.20
C ARG A 490 -14.60 1.90 -20.67
N ASP A 491 -15.69 1.42 -20.07
CA ASP A 491 -16.33 0.17 -20.50
C ASP A 491 -17.02 0.29 -21.86
N ILE A 492 -17.70 1.39 -22.16
CA ILE A 492 -18.25 1.67 -23.49
C ILE A 492 -17.14 1.70 -24.56
N PHE A 493 -16.00 2.35 -24.30
CA PHE A 493 -14.85 2.33 -25.21
C PHE A 493 -14.22 0.92 -25.33
N ARG A 494 -14.07 0.20 -24.22
CA ARG A 494 -13.59 -1.20 -24.18
C ARG A 494 -14.47 -2.15 -25.00
N GLU A 495 -15.78 -1.93 -25.03
CA GLU A 495 -16.72 -2.68 -25.87
C GLU A 495 -16.56 -2.33 -27.36
N ARG A 496 -16.43 -1.04 -27.70
CA ARG A 496 -16.27 -0.56 -29.09
C ARG A 496 -14.96 -0.99 -29.75
N ARG A 497 -13.90 -1.18 -28.95
CA ARG A 497 -12.61 -1.73 -29.37
C ARG A 497 -12.64 -3.22 -29.74
N LYS A 498 -13.64 -3.99 -29.29
CA LYS A 498 -13.73 -5.43 -29.58
C LYS A 498 -14.02 -5.64 -31.06
N VAL A 499 -13.02 -6.14 -31.80
CA VAL A 499 -13.20 -6.60 -33.19
C VAL A 499 -14.22 -7.75 -33.22
N LYS A 500 -15.42 -7.46 -33.70
CA LYS A 500 -16.48 -8.46 -33.86
C LYS A 500 -16.20 -9.34 -35.08
N HIS A 501 -16.76 -10.54 -35.04
CA HIS A 501 -16.70 -11.51 -36.13
C HIS A 501 -18.13 -11.81 -36.59
N GLU A 502 -18.51 -11.34 -37.79
CA GLU A 502 -19.82 -11.62 -38.38
C GLU A 502 -19.79 -12.97 -39.11
N ALA A 503 -20.75 -13.86 -38.82
CA ALA A 503 -20.78 -15.25 -39.27
C ALA A 503 -21.92 -15.52 -40.27
N GLY A 504 -21.67 -15.27 -41.55
CA GLY A 504 -22.73 -15.30 -42.58
C GLY A 504 -22.27 -15.40 -44.03
N HIS A 505 -20.96 -15.41 -44.29
CA HIS A 505 -20.43 -15.01 -45.58
C HIS A 505 -19.91 -16.18 -46.40
N LYS A 506 -19.81 -15.98 -47.71
CA LYS A 506 -19.17 -16.91 -48.66
C LYS A 506 -17.63 -16.88 -48.62
N SER A 507 -17.03 -15.96 -47.87
CA SER A 507 -15.59 -15.81 -47.70
C SER A 507 -15.26 -15.07 -46.40
N GLY A 508 -14.12 -15.38 -45.79
CA GLY A 508 -13.69 -14.84 -44.50
C GLY A 508 -12.35 -15.43 -44.06
N LEU A 509 -11.75 -14.90 -42.99
CA LEU A 509 -10.45 -15.36 -42.46
C LEU A 509 -10.60 -16.47 -41.40
N ARG A 510 -11.81 -16.74 -40.93
CA ARG A 510 -12.14 -17.85 -40.03
C ARG A 510 -13.38 -18.60 -40.52
N ILE A 511 -13.56 -19.81 -40.02
CA ILE A 511 -14.70 -20.69 -40.32
C ILE A 511 -15.45 -20.97 -39.03
N ASN A 512 -16.75 -20.70 -39.03
CA ASN A 512 -17.66 -21.14 -37.99
C ASN A 512 -17.89 -22.65 -38.12
N ILE A 513 -17.12 -23.44 -37.36
CA ILE A 513 -17.07 -24.91 -37.50
C ILE A 513 -18.46 -25.54 -37.33
N THR A 514 -19.22 -25.13 -36.31
CA THR A 514 -20.59 -25.62 -36.03
C THR A 514 -21.51 -25.41 -37.23
N LYS A 515 -21.48 -24.21 -37.84
CA LYS A 515 -22.27 -23.90 -39.04
C LYS A 515 -21.80 -24.72 -40.24
N ARG A 516 -20.49 -24.90 -40.43
CA ARG A 516 -19.96 -25.71 -41.55
C ARG A 516 -20.33 -27.19 -41.43
N ILE A 517 -20.32 -27.76 -40.22
CA ILE A 517 -20.81 -29.12 -39.97
C ILE A 517 -22.30 -29.23 -40.33
N GLY A 518 -23.12 -28.27 -39.88
CA GLY A 518 -24.55 -28.20 -40.22
C GLY A 518 -24.83 -27.96 -41.71
N GLU A 519 -23.90 -27.37 -42.47
CA GLU A 519 -23.98 -27.24 -43.93
C GLU A 519 -23.61 -28.55 -44.64
N ILE A 520 -22.55 -29.23 -44.19
CA ILE A 520 -22.12 -30.53 -44.71
C ILE A 520 -23.23 -31.58 -44.51
N ALA A 521 -23.86 -31.60 -43.33
CA ALA A 521 -25.00 -32.48 -43.03
C ALA A 521 -26.25 -32.20 -43.90
N ARG A 522 -26.31 -31.05 -44.58
CA ARG A 522 -27.36 -30.68 -45.55
C ARG A 522 -26.91 -30.77 -47.01
N GLY A 523 -25.71 -31.29 -47.28
CA GLY A 523 -25.15 -31.42 -48.63
C GLY A 523 -24.64 -30.11 -49.26
N ILE A 524 -24.53 -29.01 -48.50
CA ILE A 524 -24.21 -27.69 -49.04
C ILE A 524 -22.71 -27.62 -49.42
N LEU A 525 -22.47 -27.41 -50.71
CA LEU A 525 -21.14 -27.39 -51.33
C LEU A 525 -20.24 -26.28 -50.74
N PRO A 526 -18.91 -26.46 -50.71
CA PRO A 526 -17.99 -25.46 -50.14
C PRO A 526 -18.09 -24.07 -50.77
N MET A 527 -18.44 -23.96 -52.07
CA MET A 527 -18.64 -22.69 -52.79
C MET A 527 -19.96 -21.97 -52.43
N GLU A 528 -20.91 -22.68 -51.80
CA GLU A 528 -22.19 -22.13 -51.35
C GLU A 528 -22.23 -21.86 -49.85
N SER A 529 -21.27 -22.41 -49.11
CA SER A 529 -20.99 -22.20 -47.68
C SER A 529 -21.21 -20.76 -47.25
N ARG A 530 -21.98 -20.57 -46.17
CA ARG A 530 -22.11 -19.32 -45.42
C ARG A 530 -21.51 -19.44 -44.01
N ALA A 531 -20.62 -20.42 -43.82
CA ALA A 531 -19.91 -20.66 -42.58
C ALA A 531 -18.68 -19.77 -42.38
N TRP A 532 -18.32 -18.90 -43.32
CA TRP A 532 -17.15 -18.03 -43.16
C TRP A 532 -17.46 -16.80 -42.31
N GLU A 533 -16.46 -16.42 -41.51
CA GLU A 533 -16.50 -15.29 -40.59
C GLU A 533 -15.62 -14.13 -41.09
N LYS A 534 -16.20 -12.94 -41.15
CA LYS A 534 -15.50 -11.69 -41.48
C LYS A 534 -15.24 -10.88 -40.22
N ARG A 535 -14.13 -10.15 -40.19
CA ARG A 535 -13.84 -9.18 -39.13
C ARG A 535 -14.61 -7.90 -39.45
N GLU A 536 -15.45 -7.48 -38.52
CA GLU A 536 -16.04 -6.14 -38.52
C GLU A 536 -14.95 -5.13 -38.09
N ALA A 537 -14.99 -3.90 -38.58
CA ALA A 537 -14.09 -2.85 -38.07
C ALA A 537 -14.46 -2.50 -36.62
N PRO A 538 -13.51 -2.11 -35.75
CA PRO A 538 -13.84 -1.55 -34.44
C PRO A 538 -14.81 -0.38 -34.56
N GLY A 539 -15.81 -0.33 -33.68
CA GLY A 539 -16.81 0.74 -33.62
C GLY A 539 -16.33 1.98 -32.86
N GLU A 540 -15.02 2.14 -32.70
CA GLU A 540 -14.41 3.29 -32.03
C GLU A 540 -14.34 4.48 -32.99
N LYS A 541 -14.54 5.68 -32.44
CA LYS A 541 -14.53 6.95 -33.16
C LYS A 541 -13.51 7.87 -32.48
N ASP A 542 -12.86 8.71 -33.27
CA ASP A 542 -12.05 9.82 -32.77
C ASP A 542 -12.97 10.98 -32.38
N TYR A 543 -12.94 11.39 -31.11
CA TYR A 543 -13.74 12.49 -30.56
C TYR A 543 -12.89 13.74 -30.30
N ALA A 544 -13.43 14.91 -30.62
CA ALA A 544 -12.91 16.20 -30.17
C ALA A 544 -14.01 17.02 -29.50
N ILE A 545 -13.76 17.54 -28.30
CA ILE A 545 -14.74 18.25 -27.47
C ILE A 545 -14.17 19.59 -27.01
N THR A 546 -14.82 20.70 -27.36
CA THR A 546 -14.56 22.01 -26.74
C THR A 546 -15.64 22.28 -25.69
N LEU A 547 -15.23 22.53 -24.45
CA LEU A 547 -16.09 23.09 -23.40
C LEU A 547 -15.94 24.61 -23.41
N LEU A 548 -17.05 25.34 -23.48
CA LEU A 548 -17.11 26.80 -23.48
C LEU A 548 -17.97 27.29 -22.30
N ILE A 549 -17.33 27.89 -21.30
CA ILE A 549 -17.93 28.27 -20.01
C ILE A 549 -18.14 29.79 -19.94
N ASP A 550 -19.36 30.20 -19.64
CA ASP A 550 -19.74 31.60 -19.39
C ASP A 550 -19.11 32.11 -18.07
N LEU A 551 -18.39 33.22 -18.18
CA LEU A 551 -17.71 33.94 -17.09
C LEU A 551 -18.22 35.40 -16.96
N SER A 552 -19.48 35.63 -17.34
CA SER A 552 -20.19 36.90 -17.14
C SER A 552 -20.73 37.06 -15.71
N GLY A 553 -21.29 38.23 -15.40
CA GLY A 553 -21.67 38.64 -14.04
C GLY A 553 -22.95 37.99 -13.52
N SER A 554 -23.80 37.45 -14.40
CA SER A 554 -25.00 36.69 -14.05
C SER A 554 -24.66 35.35 -13.38
N MET A 555 -23.54 34.75 -13.77
CA MET A 555 -22.97 33.50 -13.23
C MET A 555 -22.41 33.61 -11.80
N ARG A 556 -22.46 34.78 -11.14
CA ARG A 556 -21.90 35.00 -9.79
C ARG A 556 -22.55 34.11 -8.71
N GLY A 557 -21.74 33.78 -7.69
CA GLY A 557 -22.16 32.93 -6.57
C GLY A 557 -22.31 31.47 -6.97
N LYS A 558 -23.36 30.80 -6.48
CA LYS A 558 -23.53 29.34 -6.63
C LYS A 558 -23.57 28.82 -8.08
N LYS A 559 -23.88 29.68 -9.05
CA LYS A 559 -23.86 29.31 -10.48
C LYS A 559 -22.44 28.94 -10.92
N ILE A 560 -21.46 29.84 -10.78
CA ILE A 560 -20.07 29.54 -11.14
C ILE A 560 -19.44 28.46 -10.25
N GLU A 561 -19.82 28.36 -8.97
CA GLU A 561 -19.30 27.32 -8.06
C GLU A 561 -19.62 25.91 -8.55
N GLU A 562 -20.88 25.64 -8.89
CA GLU A 562 -21.30 24.33 -9.39
C GLU A 562 -20.91 24.12 -10.87
N THR A 563 -20.84 25.18 -11.67
CA THR A 563 -20.32 25.13 -13.06
C THR A 563 -18.84 24.76 -13.10
N PHE A 564 -18.06 25.32 -12.18
CA PHE A 564 -16.64 24.99 -12.01
C PHE A 564 -16.46 23.53 -11.60
N LYS A 565 -17.23 23.05 -10.61
CA LYS A 565 -17.27 21.62 -10.21
C LYS A 565 -17.62 20.70 -11.38
N ALA A 566 -18.67 21.01 -12.15
CA ALA A 566 -19.07 20.22 -13.31
C ALA A 566 -18.00 20.25 -14.43
N THR A 567 -17.36 21.40 -14.65
CA THR A 567 -16.23 21.54 -15.58
C THR A 567 -15.03 20.68 -15.16
N ILE A 568 -14.75 20.57 -13.85
CA ILE A 568 -13.73 19.66 -13.32
C ILE A 568 -14.08 18.19 -13.58
N VAL A 569 -15.37 17.79 -13.43
CA VAL A 569 -15.80 16.41 -13.76
C VAL A 569 -15.50 16.10 -15.23
N LEU A 570 -15.96 16.95 -16.14
CA LEU A 570 -15.75 16.77 -17.57
C LEU A 570 -14.26 16.78 -17.93
N ALA A 571 -13.49 17.74 -17.38
CA ALA A 571 -12.05 17.84 -17.61
C ALA A 571 -11.28 16.59 -17.18
N GLU A 572 -11.46 16.13 -15.93
CA GLU A 572 -10.75 14.96 -15.40
C GLU A 572 -11.14 13.68 -16.15
N VAL A 573 -12.44 13.48 -16.44
CA VAL A 573 -12.92 12.29 -17.14
C VAL A 573 -12.41 12.23 -18.59
N LEU A 574 -12.55 13.32 -19.35
CA LEU A 574 -12.12 13.37 -20.75
C LEU A 574 -10.59 13.22 -20.89
N ASN A 575 -9.82 13.86 -20.00
CA ASN A 575 -8.36 13.68 -19.97
C ASN A 575 -7.96 12.24 -19.62
N LYS A 576 -8.61 11.60 -18.63
CA LYS A 576 -8.35 10.18 -18.28
C LYS A 576 -8.66 9.22 -19.43
N LEU A 577 -9.71 9.50 -20.19
CA LEU A 577 -10.10 8.72 -21.38
C LEU A 577 -9.26 9.05 -22.63
N SER A 578 -8.31 9.99 -22.53
CA SER A 578 -7.47 10.49 -23.64
C SER A 578 -8.24 11.10 -24.81
N ILE A 579 -9.43 11.66 -24.55
CA ILE A 579 -10.24 12.36 -25.54
C ILE A 579 -9.65 13.76 -25.82
N MET A 580 -9.62 14.18 -27.09
CA MET A 580 -9.09 15.49 -27.48
C MET A 580 -10.00 16.60 -26.94
N THR A 581 -9.55 17.28 -25.88
CA THR A 581 -10.37 18.25 -25.14
C THR A 581 -9.76 19.65 -25.17
N GLU A 582 -10.59 20.67 -25.34
CA GLU A 582 -10.27 22.08 -25.13
C GLU A 582 -11.24 22.65 -24.08
N ILE A 583 -10.75 23.52 -23.18
CA ILE A 583 -11.53 24.15 -22.12
C ILE A 583 -11.31 25.66 -22.20
N LEU A 584 -12.38 26.37 -22.56
CA LEU A 584 -12.42 27.82 -22.74
C LEU A 584 -13.43 28.43 -21.76
N GLY A 585 -13.08 29.55 -21.14
CA GLY A 585 -14.07 30.47 -20.54
C GLY A 585 -14.28 31.69 -21.43
N PHE A 586 -15.40 32.39 -21.30
CA PHE A 586 -15.65 33.62 -22.08
C PHE A 586 -16.43 34.70 -21.32
N ASN A 587 -16.20 35.96 -21.68
CA ASN A 587 -17.05 37.10 -21.36
C ASN A 587 -17.00 38.12 -22.51
N ASP A 588 -16.15 39.15 -22.44
CA ASP A 588 -15.78 39.99 -23.60
C ASP A 588 -14.51 39.48 -24.34
N ARG A 589 -13.85 38.48 -23.75
CA ARG A 589 -12.66 37.79 -24.27
C ARG A 589 -12.79 36.28 -24.05
N ILE A 590 -11.95 35.50 -24.74
CA ILE A 590 -11.76 34.08 -24.44
C ILE A 590 -10.62 33.92 -23.43
N HIS A 591 -10.84 33.07 -22.43
CA HIS A 591 -9.88 32.64 -21.42
C HIS A 591 -9.54 31.17 -21.69
N GLU A 592 -8.34 30.89 -22.19
CA GLU A 592 -7.94 29.53 -22.54
C GLU A 592 -7.41 28.79 -21.30
N TYR A 593 -8.11 27.77 -20.80
CA TYR A 593 -7.66 27.00 -19.64
C TYR A 593 -6.81 25.79 -20.03
N GLN A 594 -7.34 24.95 -20.93
CA GLN A 594 -6.64 23.82 -21.53
C GLN A 594 -6.85 23.86 -23.05
N ARG A 595 -5.78 23.73 -23.84
CA ARG A 595 -5.86 23.57 -25.29
C ARG A 595 -5.85 22.11 -25.70
N PHE A 596 -6.39 21.81 -26.88
CA PHE A 596 -6.28 20.45 -27.44
C PHE A 596 -4.83 19.95 -27.48
N LYS A 597 -4.64 18.69 -27.08
CA LYS A 597 -3.34 17.97 -26.92
C LYS A 597 -2.52 18.36 -25.67
N GLU A 598 -2.86 19.42 -24.95
CA GLU A 598 -2.31 19.63 -23.61
C GLU A 598 -2.89 18.56 -22.67
N ARG A 599 -2.08 18.07 -21.72
CA ARG A 599 -2.55 17.19 -20.62
C ARG A 599 -2.80 18.04 -19.39
N LEU A 600 -3.86 17.72 -18.65
CA LEU A 600 -4.27 18.37 -17.40
C LEU A 600 -3.18 18.31 -16.30
N SER A 601 -2.24 19.24 -16.34
CA SER A 601 -1.09 19.39 -15.44
C SER A 601 -1.45 20.17 -14.17
N PRO A 602 -0.61 20.17 -13.12
CA PRO A 602 -0.80 21.03 -11.94
C PRO A 602 -0.91 22.52 -12.30
N GLU A 603 -0.20 22.98 -13.33
CA GLU A 603 -0.27 24.35 -13.84
C GLU A 603 -1.64 24.65 -14.44
N ILE A 604 -2.18 23.75 -15.28
CA ILE A 604 -3.52 23.89 -15.87
C ILE A 604 -4.60 23.83 -14.78
N ARG A 605 -4.45 22.94 -13.77
CA ARG A 605 -5.34 22.88 -12.61
C ARG A 605 -5.33 24.17 -11.80
N SER A 606 -4.16 24.71 -11.52
CA SER A 606 -3.99 26.01 -10.84
C SER A 606 -4.64 27.15 -11.62
N LYS A 607 -4.42 27.18 -12.94
CA LYS A 607 -5.05 28.13 -13.87
C LYS A 607 -6.57 28.00 -13.91
N MET A 608 -7.11 26.79 -13.99
CA MET A 608 -8.56 26.53 -13.86
C MET A 608 -9.08 27.01 -12.50
N GLY A 609 -8.29 26.91 -11.44
CA GLY A 609 -8.58 27.46 -10.11
C GLY A 609 -8.87 28.97 -10.08
N THR A 610 -8.52 29.75 -11.09
CA THR A 610 -8.88 31.19 -11.17
C THR A 610 -10.27 31.43 -11.77
N MET A 611 -10.88 30.43 -12.42
CA MET A 611 -12.17 30.55 -13.11
C MET A 611 -13.29 31.18 -12.25
N PRO A 612 -13.48 30.82 -10.97
CA PRO A 612 -14.50 31.44 -10.12
C PRO A 612 -14.27 32.93 -9.79
N ALA A 613 -13.07 33.47 -10.03
CA ALA A 613 -12.77 34.89 -9.83
C ALA A 613 -13.09 35.75 -11.06
N GLU A 614 -13.09 35.18 -12.27
CA GLU A 614 -13.27 35.93 -13.53
C GLU A 614 -14.67 36.56 -13.63
N VAL A 615 -15.72 35.89 -13.13
CA VAL A 615 -17.08 36.45 -13.02
C VAL A 615 -17.15 37.70 -12.13
N GLY A 616 -16.17 37.87 -11.23
CA GLY A 616 -16.03 39.05 -10.37
C GLY A 616 -15.44 40.28 -11.07
N SER A 617 -14.81 40.10 -12.24
CA SER A 617 -14.09 41.15 -12.96
C SER A 617 -15.00 42.23 -13.57
N GLU A 618 -14.42 43.39 -13.90
CA GLU A 618 -15.09 44.45 -14.67
C GLU A 618 -15.51 43.98 -16.08
N ARG A 619 -14.83 42.97 -16.62
CA ARG A 619 -15.08 42.42 -17.97
C ARG A 619 -16.29 41.49 -18.00
N ALA A 620 -16.67 40.94 -16.85
CA ALA A 620 -17.86 40.11 -16.69
C ALA A 620 -19.19 40.89 -16.87
N GLN A 621 -19.17 42.20 -17.05
CA GLN A 621 -20.39 42.97 -17.38
C GLN A 621 -20.95 42.65 -18.77
N TRP A 622 -20.19 41.96 -19.63
CA TRP A 622 -20.56 41.59 -20.99
C TRP A 622 -20.68 40.07 -21.16
N ASN A 623 -21.52 39.66 -22.11
CA ASN A 623 -21.73 38.26 -22.50
C ASN A 623 -21.70 38.15 -24.02
N ASP A 624 -20.50 38.05 -24.61
CA ASP A 624 -20.29 38.06 -26.07
C ASP A 624 -20.43 36.64 -26.67
N ASP A 625 -21.52 35.96 -26.30
CA ASP A 625 -21.76 34.53 -26.55
C ASP A 625 -21.62 34.11 -28.02
N GLY A 626 -22.29 34.80 -28.94
CA GLY A 626 -22.23 34.49 -30.37
C GLY A 626 -20.83 34.69 -30.97
N TRP A 627 -20.00 35.58 -30.43
CA TRP A 627 -18.61 35.72 -30.84
C TRP A 627 -17.76 34.57 -30.28
N ALA A 628 -17.90 34.27 -28.99
CA ALA A 628 -17.17 33.18 -28.33
C ALA A 628 -17.49 31.80 -28.94
N VAL A 629 -18.75 31.54 -29.27
CA VAL A 629 -19.21 30.33 -29.98
C VAL A 629 -18.62 30.25 -31.39
N SER A 630 -18.55 31.36 -32.12
CA SER A 630 -17.94 31.42 -33.46
C SER A 630 -16.44 31.11 -33.44
N GLU A 631 -15.70 31.68 -32.48
CA GLU A 631 -14.28 31.39 -32.26
C GLU A 631 -14.03 29.95 -31.82
N ALA A 632 -14.82 29.42 -30.88
CA ALA A 632 -14.74 28.03 -30.43
C ALA A 632 -15.03 27.04 -31.58
N SER A 633 -16.07 27.30 -32.38
CA SER A 633 -16.36 26.53 -33.59
C SER A 633 -15.23 26.62 -34.62
N THR A 634 -14.61 27.79 -34.79
CA THR A 634 -13.47 28.01 -35.69
C THR A 634 -12.18 27.33 -35.22
N ARG A 635 -12.05 27.01 -33.92
CA ARG A 635 -10.99 26.16 -33.37
C ARG A 635 -11.30 24.68 -33.58
N LEU A 636 -12.53 24.26 -33.28
CA LEU A 636 -13.01 22.89 -33.42
C LEU A 636 -13.03 22.41 -34.88
N ALA A 637 -13.37 23.27 -35.84
CA ALA A 637 -13.37 22.98 -37.28
C ALA A 637 -12.01 22.46 -37.78
N LYS A 638 -10.91 22.96 -37.19
CA LYS A 638 -9.53 22.61 -37.55
C LYS A 638 -9.08 21.24 -37.00
N ARG A 639 -9.97 20.54 -36.28
CA ARG A 639 -9.74 19.18 -35.79
C ARG A 639 -9.94 18.15 -36.90
N ARG A 640 -9.18 17.06 -36.82
CA ARG A 640 -9.20 15.92 -37.75
C ARG A 640 -10.09 14.77 -37.26
N GLU A 641 -10.43 14.83 -35.98
CA GLU A 641 -11.29 13.90 -35.26
C GLU A 641 -12.70 13.93 -35.86
N LEU A 642 -13.39 12.78 -35.91
CA LEU A 642 -14.63 12.60 -36.68
C LEU A 642 -15.87 13.12 -35.95
N GLU A 643 -15.96 12.91 -34.64
CA GLU A 643 -17.10 13.34 -33.84
C GLU A 643 -16.70 14.59 -33.04
N LYS A 644 -17.05 15.76 -33.59
CA LYS A 644 -16.72 17.08 -33.03
C LYS A 644 -17.91 17.63 -32.24
N PHE A 645 -17.69 17.96 -30.98
CA PHE A 645 -18.71 18.52 -30.08
C PHE A 645 -18.28 19.88 -29.51
N LEU A 646 -19.19 20.86 -29.54
CA LEU A 646 -19.06 22.14 -28.85
C LEU A 646 -20.13 22.23 -27.76
N VAL A 647 -19.72 22.26 -26.50
CA VAL A 647 -20.61 22.27 -25.33
C VAL A 647 -20.54 23.63 -24.67
N VAL A 648 -21.66 24.36 -24.65
CA VAL A 648 -21.73 25.74 -24.16
C VAL A 648 -22.52 25.80 -22.85
N LEU A 649 -21.87 26.29 -21.79
CA LEU A 649 -22.39 26.40 -20.43
C LEU A 649 -22.67 27.89 -20.13
N SER A 650 -23.94 28.31 -20.04
CA SER A 650 -24.35 29.71 -19.78
C SER A 650 -25.65 29.79 -18.97
N ASP A 651 -25.88 30.90 -18.28
CA ASP A 651 -27.20 31.22 -17.69
C ASP A 651 -28.04 32.22 -18.50
N GLY A 652 -27.46 32.76 -19.58
CA GLY A 652 -28.16 33.13 -20.81
C GLY A 652 -29.05 34.36 -20.78
N LEU A 653 -28.45 35.53 -21.01
CA LEU A 653 -28.98 36.49 -21.99
C LEU A 653 -27.80 37.06 -22.78
N PRO A 654 -27.85 37.12 -24.12
CA PRO A 654 -26.81 37.80 -24.90
C PRO A 654 -26.76 39.28 -24.53
N GLU A 655 -25.62 39.75 -24.01
CA GLU A 655 -25.38 41.14 -23.61
C GLU A 655 -24.09 41.62 -24.30
N PRO A 656 -24.16 41.88 -25.62
CA PRO A 656 -22.98 41.99 -26.47
C PRO A 656 -22.28 43.34 -26.30
N SER A 657 -20.97 43.27 -26.04
CA SER A 657 -20.09 44.41 -25.92
C SER A 657 -19.92 45.16 -27.25
N SER A 658 -19.42 46.40 -27.14
CA SER A 658 -19.02 47.20 -28.30
C SER A 658 -17.74 46.71 -28.98
N ALA A 659 -17.02 45.72 -28.42
CA ALA A 659 -15.73 45.27 -28.95
C ALA A 659 -15.86 44.47 -30.25
N HIS A 660 -16.85 43.58 -30.34
CA HIS A 660 -17.01 42.65 -31.48
C HIS A 660 -18.14 43.03 -32.45
N GLY A 661 -18.82 44.16 -32.22
CA GLY A 661 -19.82 44.70 -33.15
C GLY A 661 -21.08 43.83 -33.28
N GLY A 662 -21.77 43.58 -32.16
CA GLY A 662 -22.76 42.50 -31.93
C GLY A 662 -23.86 42.21 -32.98
N LEU A 663 -24.12 43.06 -33.97
CA LEU A 663 -24.97 42.70 -35.12
C LEU A 663 -24.32 41.63 -36.04
N ALA A 664 -22.99 41.52 -36.02
CA ALA A 664 -22.25 40.51 -36.78
C ALA A 664 -22.30 39.11 -36.13
N TYR A 665 -22.37 39.05 -34.79
CA TYR A 665 -22.31 37.83 -33.99
C TYR A 665 -23.62 37.58 -33.22
N GLU A 666 -24.77 37.85 -33.83
CA GLU A 666 -26.06 37.45 -33.26
C GLU A 666 -26.10 35.93 -33.08
N LEU A 667 -26.19 35.45 -31.82
CA LEU A 667 -26.10 34.03 -31.46
C LEU A 667 -26.97 33.12 -32.34
N SER A 668 -28.23 33.53 -32.56
CA SER A 668 -29.21 32.85 -33.42
C SER A 668 -28.78 32.66 -34.88
N LYS A 669 -27.89 33.50 -35.40
CA LYS A 669 -27.30 33.35 -36.75
C LYS A 669 -26.06 32.48 -36.73
N VAL A 670 -25.22 32.62 -35.71
CA VAL A 670 -23.97 31.85 -35.55
C VAL A 670 -24.29 30.36 -35.38
N ILE A 671 -25.20 29.99 -34.47
CA ILE A 671 -25.60 28.59 -34.26
C ILE A 671 -26.18 27.99 -35.54
N LYS A 672 -27.05 28.71 -36.26
CA LYS A 672 -27.62 28.26 -37.55
C LYS A 672 -26.61 28.16 -38.69
N GLY A 673 -25.44 28.77 -38.56
CA GLY A 673 -24.30 28.50 -39.44
C GLY A 673 -23.68 27.14 -39.11
N ILE A 674 -23.32 26.94 -37.85
CA ILE A 674 -22.67 25.72 -37.34
C ILE A 674 -23.56 24.47 -37.58
N GLU A 675 -24.85 24.54 -37.22
CA GLU A 675 -25.82 23.46 -37.40
C GLU A 675 -26.08 23.10 -38.88
N LYS A 676 -25.76 23.99 -39.82
CA LYS A 676 -25.98 23.79 -41.27
C LYS A 676 -24.80 23.08 -41.94
N ASP A 677 -23.58 23.27 -41.43
CA ASP A 677 -22.38 22.70 -42.04
C ASP A 677 -22.14 21.23 -41.60
N GLU A 678 -22.92 20.72 -40.64
CA GLU A 678 -22.99 19.33 -40.12
C GLU A 678 -21.67 18.70 -39.58
N ASP A 679 -20.52 19.34 -39.78
CA ASP A 679 -19.19 18.94 -39.26
C ASP A 679 -19.09 19.00 -37.72
N GLN A 680 -19.97 19.75 -37.06
CA GLN A 680 -19.93 19.99 -35.61
C GLN A 680 -21.31 19.85 -34.97
N LYS A 681 -21.34 19.19 -33.81
CA LYS A 681 -22.53 19.02 -32.97
C LYS A 681 -22.47 20.01 -31.81
N ILE A 682 -23.44 20.92 -31.71
CA ILE A 682 -23.45 21.99 -30.69
C ILE A 682 -24.54 21.76 -29.65
N VAL A 683 -24.20 21.88 -28.36
CA VAL A 683 -25.12 21.61 -27.24
C VAL A 683 -25.09 22.76 -26.23
N GLY A 684 -26.25 23.36 -25.95
CA GLY A 684 -26.42 24.47 -25.02
C GLY A 684 -26.95 24.06 -23.64
N LEU A 685 -26.39 24.61 -22.57
CA LEU A 685 -26.67 24.22 -21.19
C LEU A 685 -27.07 25.43 -20.35
N GLY A 686 -28.34 25.47 -19.93
CA GLY A 686 -28.93 26.52 -19.10
C GLY A 686 -28.69 26.28 -17.61
N ILE A 687 -27.88 27.12 -17.00
CA ILE A 687 -27.41 26.98 -15.61
C ILE A 687 -28.33 27.69 -14.60
N GLY A 688 -28.95 26.90 -13.72
CA GLY A 688 -29.91 27.39 -12.72
C GLY A 688 -31.32 27.64 -13.27
N PRO A 689 -32.25 28.11 -12.42
CA PRO A 689 -33.66 28.32 -12.79
C PRO A 689 -33.84 29.38 -13.89
N ASP A 690 -35.00 29.33 -14.54
CA ASP A 690 -35.47 30.25 -15.59
C ASP A 690 -34.65 30.28 -16.89
N THR A 691 -33.75 29.31 -17.07
CA THR A 691 -32.90 29.16 -18.26
C THR A 691 -33.58 28.44 -19.44
N ASN A 692 -34.92 28.39 -19.44
CA ASN A 692 -35.74 27.83 -20.54
C ASN A 692 -35.45 28.46 -21.91
N HIS A 693 -34.98 29.71 -21.93
CA HIS A 693 -34.68 30.45 -23.16
C HIS A 693 -33.56 29.81 -24.00
N VAL A 694 -32.70 28.95 -23.42
CA VAL A 694 -31.60 28.27 -24.15
C VAL A 694 -32.14 27.41 -25.29
N ALA A 695 -33.36 26.88 -25.13
CA ALA A 695 -34.09 26.14 -26.15
C ALA A 695 -34.45 26.96 -27.41
N ASN A 696 -34.43 28.30 -27.34
CA ASN A 696 -34.67 29.18 -28.49
C ASN A 696 -33.42 29.31 -29.39
N TYR A 697 -32.25 28.98 -28.87
CA TYR A 697 -30.95 29.19 -29.51
C TYR A 697 -30.32 27.88 -29.98
N TYR A 698 -30.29 26.86 -29.13
CA TYR A 698 -29.61 25.58 -29.38
C TYR A 698 -30.63 24.46 -29.63
N ARG A 699 -30.54 23.78 -30.77
CA ARG A 699 -31.40 22.62 -31.08
C ARG A 699 -31.27 21.50 -30.06
N HIS A 700 -30.03 21.21 -29.66
CA HIS A 700 -29.71 20.25 -28.61
C HIS A 700 -29.39 21.05 -27.33
N HIS A 701 -30.23 20.90 -26.31
CA HIS A 701 -30.11 21.70 -25.09
C HIS A 701 -30.54 20.96 -23.83
N LEU A 702 -30.05 21.42 -22.68
CA LEU A 702 -30.57 21.07 -21.36
C LEU A 702 -30.80 22.37 -20.56
N ALA A 703 -32.05 22.67 -20.25
CA ALA A 703 -32.44 23.90 -19.54
C ALA A 703 -32.82 23.63 -18.09
N ASN A 704 -32.74 24.65 -17.25
CA ASN A 704 -33.00 24.61 -15.81
C ASN A 704 -32.14 23.59 -15.05
N VAL A 705 -30.85 23.48 -15.40
CA VAL A 705 -29.95 22.52 -14.76
C VAL A 705 -29.79 22.91 -13.29
N GLY A 706 -30.37 22.09 -12.42
CA GLY A 706 -30.38 22.30 -10.97
C GLY A 706 -28.96 22.30 -10.41
N LEU A 707 -28.60 23.36 -9.69
CA LEU A 707 -27.22 23.63 -9.26
C LEU A 707 -26.58 22.41 -8.56
N THR A 708 -27.28 21.80 -7.59
CA THR A 708 -26.81 20.64 -6.83
C THR A 708 -26.68 19.34 -7.63
N GLU A 709 -27.32 19.23 -8.80
CA GLU A 709 -27.26 18.05 -9.68
C GLU A 709 -26.35 18.28 -10.90
N MET A 710 -25.85 19.50 -11.11
CA MET A 710 -25.25 19.94 -12.39
C MET A 710 -24.13 19.00 -12.86
N ALA A 711 -23.23 18.61 -11.96
CA ALA A 711 -22.14 17.69 -12.25
C ALA A 711 -22.61 16.28 -12.68
N SER A 712 -23.74 15.79 -12.17
CA SER A 712 -24.34 14.52 -12.61
C SER A 712 -25.05 14.69 -13.95
N ARG A 713 -25.85 15.76 -14.13
CA ARG A 713 -26.56 16.01 -15.39
C ARG A 713 -25.61 16.18 -16.58
N LEU A 714 -24.45 16.79 -16.35
CA LEU A 714 -23.38 16.90 -17.35
C LEU A 714 -22.63 15.59 -17.59
N ALA A 715 -22.50 14.74 -16.57
CA ALA A 715 -21.98 13.38 -16.72
C ALA A 715 -22.91 12.52 -17.60
N ASP A 716 -24.22 12.57 -17.33
CA ASP A 716 -25.24 11.86 -18.10
C ASP A 716 -25.30 12.35 -19.55
N LEU A 717 -25.26 13.67 -19.79
CA LEU A 717 -25.21 14.24 -21.14
C LEU A 717 -23.94 13.82 -21.90
N LEU A 718 -22.76 13.88 -21.28
CA LEU A 718 -21.52 13.44 -21.93
C LEU A 718 -21.59 11.96 -22.33
N LYS A 719 -22.23 11.14 -21.48
CA LYS A 719 -22.51 9.74 -21.78
C LYS A 719 -23.46 9.59 -22.96
N GLU A 720 -24.54 10.36 -23.06
CA GLU A 720 -25.41 10.34 -24.25
C GLU A 720 -24.68 10.79 -25.52
N MET A 721 -23.88 11.85 -25.47
CA MET A 721 -23.09 12.34 -26.61
C MET A 721 -22.09 11.30 -27.12
N ILE A 722 -21.41 10.56 -26.23
CA ILE A 722 -20.47 9.50 -26.61
C ILE A 722 -21.21 8.24 -27.07
N VAL A 723 -22.24 7.80 -26.34
CA VAL A 723 -22.97 6.56 -26.64
C VAL A 723 -23.79 6.71 -27.92
N ASP A 724 -24.68 7.69 -27.98
CA ASP A 724 -25.67 7.88 -29.02
C ASP A 724 -25.38 9.13 -29.87
N TYR A 725 -24.12 9.31 -30.29
CA TYR A 725 -23.66 10.45 -31.09
C TYR A 725 -24.53 10.77 -32.34
N ASN A 726 -25.25 9.79 -32.90
CA ASN A 726 -26.18 9.99 -34.02
C ASN A 726 -27.53 10.65 -33.62
N LYS A 727 -27.75 10.96 -32.34
CA LYS A 727 -28.91 11.76 -31.85
C LYS A 727 -28.63 13.27 -31.83
N PHE A 728 -27.39 13.68 -32.07
CA PHE A 728 -26.85 15.04 -31.92
C PHE A 728 -26.27 15.56 -33.24
#